data_AF-A0A133SIK9-F1
#
_entry.id   AF-A0A133SIK9-F1
#
_cell.length_a   1.000
_cell.length_b   1.000
_cell.length_c   1.000
_cell.angle_alpha   90.00
_cell.angle_beta   90.00
_cell.angle_gamma   90.00
#
_symmetry.space_group_name_H-M   'P 1'
#
loop_
_entity.id
_entity.type
_entity.pdbx_description
1 polymer ?
#
loop_
_entity_poly.entity_id
_entity_poly.type
_entity_poly.pdbx_seq_one_letter_code
_entity_poly.pdbx_strand_id
1 'polypeptide(L)'
;MNRIYKVIWSKVKNCYIVVSEIAKSHSKPVSTKLNAGKTVAAVLAVTALCSGFTVGNVFAATATNPAGEGPGIAIGTNSSANNNAAVAVGMNAQANNRNSVAVGYGAQANYVNAIAVGTGAKAENSDAIAMGTNSSATGNLSVSIGQTAGASGAYAVALGQNAKANKDNSVAIGRNSSVNASNAVVIGFGASTTNEVEATATTAASGGTRGVALGNSAQVQVTDGVALGYNSIANRSGYVADTTDSDGNVTVKGNAGSPGWDPKTNANADSSLWNNRTWTANKGAVSIGRNGETRQIINVAAGTQDTDAVNVKQLKDAVSNVVIHANYTDTAATSIIGNNIGTLTQTAGAGAKRSVAIGRDAKVQTTADYGISIGNYTNVTAAGGVAVGNSAQVQVIDGVAIGSNAVANRSGYIADTKDSDGNVTVKGNAGSPGWDPKTNANSTLTTATWTANRGALSIGNGSGITRQITSVAAGTQDTDAVNVKQLKDAVSNVYIHANGDTVATSINGNNLGTLTQTGGAGAKRSVAIGRDAKVQTTADYGISIGNNTNVTAVNGVAIGNSAQAQVNDGVAIGSNAVANRNGYVADSTDSDGNPVKGNAGSPGWDPKTNANSTLTNGTWTANRGALSIGNGSNITRQITSVAAGTQDTDAVNVKQLKEAVSNVYIHANGDTVATSINGNNLGTLTQTGGAGAKRSVAIGRDAKVQTTADYGISIGNNTNVAAVNGIALGNTAKVDTDSQYGIAIGQNSTITKTVAATDTQSATGGYDGIAIGRNTNVQATEPTP
;
A
#
# COMPACT_ATOMS: atom_id res chain seq x y z
N MET A 1 21.01 -44.19 90.06
CA MET A 1 21.82 -44.24 91.29
C MET A 1 23.26 -44.55 90.89
N ASN A 2 24.23 -43.72 91.26
CA ASN A 2 25.63 -44.10 91.48
C ASN A 2 26.32 -42.95 92.22
N ARG A 3 26.50 -43.14 93.53
CA ARG A 3 27.12 -42.18 94.46
C ARG A 3 28.63 -42.11 94.19
N ILE A 4 29.19 -40.91 94.29
CA ILE A 4 30.62 -40.61 94.15
C ILE A 4 31.21 -40.50 95.56
N TYR A 5 32.28 -41.24 95.86
CA TYR A 5 32.74 -41.46 97.25
C TYR A 5 34.07 -40.78 97.64
N LYS A 6 34.92 -40.28 96.70
CA LYS A 6 36.11 -39.46 97.06
C LYS A 6 36.67 -38.66 95.86
N VAL A 7 37.07 -37.41 96.09
CA VAL A 7 37.69 -36.51 95.08
C VAL A 7 39.07 -36.07 95.57
N ILE A 8 40.09 -36.17 94.71
CA ILE A 8 41.47 -35.73 95.02
C ILE A 8 42.04 -34.83 93.92
N TRP A 9 42.90 -33.88 94.29
CA TRP A 9 43.59 -32.99 93.36
C TRP A 9 44.78 -33.69 92.69
N SER A 10 44.79 -33.77 91.35
CA SER A 10 45.91 -34.33 90.59
C SER A 10 46.85 -33.23 90.09
N LYS A 11 48.06 -33.13 90.65
CA LYS A 11 49.08 -32.15 90.22
C LYS A 11 49.62 -32.38 88.79
N VAL A 12 49.42 -33.57 88.21
CA VAL A 12 49.88 -33.88 86.84
C VAL A 12 48.83 -33.53 85.79
N LYS A 13 47.54 -33.54 86.15
CA LYS A 13 46.42 -33.17 85.27
C LYS A 13 45.80 -31.80 85.56
N ASN A 14 46.27 -31.15 86.63
CA ASN A 14 45.81 -29.85 87.13
C ASN A 14 44.27 -29.74 87.28
N CYS A 15 43.64 -30.81 87.74
CA CYS A 15 42.20 -30.88 88.00
C CYS A 15 41.88 -31.84 89.15
N TYR A 16 40.68 -31.70 89.73
CA TYR A 16 40.14 -32.65 90.69
C TYR A 16 39.57 -33.87 89.96
N ILE A 17 40.00 -35.08 90.37
CA ILE A 17 39.52 -36.34 89.81
C ILE A 17 38.85 -37.20 90.87
N VAL A 18 37.82 -37.94 90.45
CA VAL A 18 37.11 -38.91 91.28
C VAL A 18 37.88 -40.23 91.27
N VAL A 19 38.12 -40.82 92.44
CA VAL A 19 38.84 -42.10 92.60
C VAL A 19 38.05 -43.09 93.45
N SER A 20 38.32 -44.38 93.22
CA SER A 20 37.76 -45.49 94.01
C SER A 20 38.31 -45.48 95.45
N GLU A 21 37.47 -45.92 96.41
CA GLU A 21 37.64 -45.89 97.87
C GLU A 21 38.93 -46.53 98.40
N ILE A 22 39.64 -47.32 97.59
CA ILE A 22 40.78 -48.15 98.03
C ILE A 22 42.15 -47.49 97.78
N ALA A 23 42.22 -46.30 97.17
CA ALA A 23 43.50 -45.63 96.91
C ALA A 23 44.02 -44.84 98.14
N LYS A 24 45.13 -45.31 98.74
CA LYS A 24 45.86 -44.64 99.85
C LYS A 24 47.06 -43.83 99.34
N SER A 25 47.19 -42.61 99.86
CA SER A 25 48.32 -41.67 99.68
C SER A 25 49.18 -41.63 100.95
N HIS A 26 50.52 -41.48 100.85
CA HIS A 26 51.52 -40.95 101.83
C HIS A 26 52.90 -41.60 101.54
N SER A 27 54.12 -41.05 101.73
CA SER A 27 54.68 -39.79 102.25
C SER A 27 56.21 -39.72 101.91
N LYS A 28 56.83 -38.53 101.94
CA LYS A 28 58.25 -38.30 102.32
C LYS A 28 58.27 -37.80 103.79
N PRO A 29 59.38 -37.65 104.56
CA PRO A 29 60.83 -37.67 104.22
C PRO A 29 61.70 -38.41 105.27
N VAL A 30 63.04 -38.36 105.17
CA VAL A 30 63.96 -37.86 106.23
C VAL A 30 65.43 -38.01 105.78
N SER A 31 66.17 -36.94 106.02
CA SER A 31 67.61 -36.73 105.89
C SER A 31 68.41 -37.34 107.03
N THR A 32 69.68 -37.72 106.78
CA THR A 32 70.77 -37.45 107.74
C THR A 32 72.02 -36.98 106.98
N LYS A 33 72.65 -35.96 107.57
CA LYS A 33 73.84 -35.25 107.09
C LYS A 33 75.13 -36.00 107.48
N LEU A 34 76.14 -35.78 106.64
CA LEU A 34 77.59 -35.84 106.85
C LEU A 34 78.13 -35.62 108.28
N ASN A 35 79.20 -36.34 108.64
CA ASN A 35 80.58 -35.81 108.74
C ASN A 35 81.60 -36.90 109.13
N ALA A 36 82.67 -37.10 108.34
CA ALA A 36 84.08 -36.74 108.59
C ALA A 36 84.83 -37.70 109.55
N GLY A 37 86.02 -38.25 109.29
CA GLY A 37 87.01 -38.13 108.22
C GLY A 37 88.28 -38.94 108.58
N LYS A 38 89.32 -38.84 107.72
CA LYS A 38 90.70 -39.41 107.79
C LYS A 38 90.78 -40.88 107.32
N THR A 39 91.58 -41.32 106.34
CA THR A 39 92.98 -41.04 105.92
C THR A 39 93.15 -41.43 104.43
N VAL A 40 93.60 -40.55 103.54
CA VAL A 40 94.96 -40.46 102.94
C VAL A 40 95.59 -41.81 102.50
N ALA A 41 95.94 -41.86 101.19
CA ALA A 41 96.95 -42.69 100.49
C ALA A 41 96.57 -44.10 99.96
N ALA A 42 96.19 -44.16 98.68
CA ALA A 42 96.73 -45.14 97.72
C ALA A 42 96.56 -44.60 96.29
N VAL A 43 97.68 -44.20 95.71
CA VAL A 43 97.88 -43.58 94.40
C VAL A 43 98.05 -44.65 93.33
N LEU A 44 97.50 -44.39 92.13
CA LEU A 44 97.85 -44.93 90.80
C LEU A 44 98.32 -46.40 90.70
N ALA A 45 97.47 -47.26 90.15
CA ALA A 45 97.93 -48.41 89.37
C ALA A 45 96.87 -48.88 88.35
N VAL A 46 97.14 -48.58 87.09
CA VAL A 46 96.90 -49.45 85.92
C VAL A 46 95.48 -49.50 85.34
N THR A 47 95.33 -48.65 84.32
CA THR A 47 94.50 -48.87 83.12
C THR A 47 94.81 -50.20 82.41
N ALA A 48 93.75 -50.84 81.90
CA ALA A 48 93.69 -51.90 80.88
C ALA A 48 93.38 -53.33 81.37
N LEU A 49 92.09 -53.68 81.32
CA LEU A 49 91.52 -55.02 81.07
C LEU A 49 90.00 -54.83 80.93
N CYS A 50 89.54 -54.30 79.81
CA CYS A 50 89.05 -55.04 78.64
C CYS A 50 87.81 -55.91 78.91
N SER A 51 86.82 -55.68 78.05
CA SER A 51 85.68 -56.53 77.65
C SER A 51 84.45 -56.62 78.55
N GLY A 52 83.40 -55.90 78.12
CA GLY A 52 82.03 -56.40 78.16
C GLY A 52 81.10 -55.69 79.13
N PHE A 53 80.41 -54.64 78.69
CA PHE A 53 79.01 -54.40 79.05
C PHE A 53 78.38 -53.38 78.07
N THR A 54 77.92 -53.87 76.93
CA THR A 54 76.98 -53.17 76.06
C THR A 54 75.57 -53.67 76.38
N VAL A 55 74.69 -52.86 76.99
CA VAL A 55 73.32 -52.61 76.50
C VAL A 55 72.70 -51.45 77.27
N GLY A 56 72.22 -50.44 76.55
CA GLY A 56 71.43 -49.33 77.10
C GLY A 56 71.68 -48.03 76.37
N ASN A 57 71.38 -47.98 75.07
CA ASN A 57 71.50 -46.79 74.23
C ASN A 57 70.74 -45.59 74.82
N VAL A 58 71.48 -44.68 75.47
CA VAL A 58 71.12 -43.27 75.59
C VAL A 58 72.37 -42.50 75.19
N PHE A 59 72.51 -42.23 73.88
CA PHE A 59 73.45 -41.23 73.38
C PHE A 59 73.01 -39.87 73.93
N ALA A 60 73.57 -39.49 75.09
CA ALA A 60 73.69 -38.09 75.45
C ALA A 60 74.77 -37.48 74.52
N ALA A 61 74.44 -36.34 73.93
CA ALA A 61 75.26 -35.59 73.00
C ALA A 61 76.70 -35.38 73.54
N THR A 62 77.66 -36.13 72.99
CA THR A 62 79.04 -35.65 72.89
C THR A 62 79.09 -34.77 71.65
N ALA A 63 79.00 -33.45 71.84
CA ALA A 63 79.41 -32.48 70.84
C ALA A 63 80.92 -32.64 70.63
N THR A 64 81.32 -33.51 69.71
CA THR A 64 82.70 -33.60 69.21
C THR A 64 82.70 -33.18 67.76
N ASN A 65 83.13 -31.94 67.49
CA ASN A 65 84.17 -31.54 66.53
C ASN A 65 84.01 -30.07 66.09
N PRO A 66 84.95 -29.55 65.28
CA PRO A 66 86.07 -28.67 65.64
C PRO A 66 85.75 -27.19 65.34
N ALA A 67 86.67 -26.28 65.68
CA ALA A 67 86.52 -24.85 65.39
C ALA A 67 86.39 -24.57 63.88
N GLY A 68 85.23 -24.08 63.43
CA GLY A 68 85.02 -23.59 62.04
C GLY A 68 83.54 -23.45 61.61
N GLU A 69 82.64 -24.32 62.06
CA GLU A 69 81.20 -24.28 61.74
C GLU A 69 80.36 -24.49 63.02
N GLY A 70 79.42 -23.58 63.33
CA GLY A 70 78.74 -23.48 64.64
C GLY A 70 77.90 -24.70 65.07
N PRO A 71 77.48 -24.78 66.35
CA PRO A 71 76.92 -26.00 66.95
C PRO A 71 75.52 -26.35 66.39
N GLY A 72 75.42 -27.44 65.64
CA GLY A 72 74.15 -28.10 65.31
C GLY A 72 73.69 -29.06 66.41
N ILE A 73 72.39 -29.40 66.42
CA ILE A 73 71.80 -30.40 67.32
C ILE A 73 71.52 -31.67 66.52
N ALA A 74 72.18 -32.80 66.83
CA ALA A 74 71.91 -34.11 66.22
C ALA A 74 71.48 -35.13 67.29
N ILE A 75 70.28 -35.70 67.17
CA ILE A 75 69.69 -36.66 68.11
C ILE A 75 69.14 -37.87 67.35
N GLY A 76 69.78 -39.03 67.49
CA GLY A 76 69.36 -40.31 66.87
C GLY A 76 70.50 -41.00 66.09
N THR A 77 70.42 -42.32 65.94
CA THR A 77 71.44 -43.10 65.21
C THR A 77 71.57 -42.61 63.77
N ASN A 78 72.80 -42.36 63.31
CA ASN A 78 73.13 -41.81 61.99
C ASN A 78 72.47 -40.44 61.66
N SER A 79 72.04 -39.68 62.68
CA SER A 79 71.61 -38.29 62.47
C SER A 79 72.82 -37.39 62.21
N SER A 80 72.65 -36.36 61.37
CA SER A 80 73.73 -35.46 60.93
C SER A 80 73.27 -34.01 60.91
N ALA A 81 73.96 -33.13 61.65
CA ALA A 81 73.70 -31.69 61.71
C ALA A 81 75.03 -30.92 61.61
N ASN A 82 75.59 -30.83 60.40
CA ASN A 82 76.99 -30.45 60.18
C ASN A 82 77.27 -28.94 60.15
N ASN A 83 76.27 -28.07 60.32
CA ASN A 83 76.37 -26.65 60.04
C ASN A 83 75.69 -25.78 61.13
N ASN A 84 75.97 -24.47 61.12
CA ASN A 84 75.48 -23.54 62.14
C ASN A 84 73.94 -23.50 62.22
N ALA A 85 73.42 -23.58 63.46
CA ALA A 85 71.99 -23.56 63.79
C ALA A 85 71.15 -24.66 63.11
N ALA A 86 71.78 -25.76 62.68
CA ALA A 86 71.10 -26.92 62.14
C ALA A 86 70.52 -27.83 63.24
N VAL A 87 69.37 -28.45 63.01
CA VAL A 87 68.70 -29.36 63.96
C VAL A 87 68.28 -30.65 63.24
N ALA A 88 68.89 -31.77 63.59
CA ALA A 88 68.54 -33.12 63.12
C ALA A 88 68.04 -34.00 64.29
N VAL A 89 66.79 -34.44 64.27
CA VAL A 89 66.19 -35.27 65.33
C VAL A 89 65.47 -36.47 64.72
N GLY A 90 66.02 -37.67 64.89
CA GLY A 90 65.49 -38.94 64.37
C GLY A 90 66.59 -39.83 63.78
N MET A 91 66.36 -41.15 63.75
CA MET A 91 67.30 -42.07 63.10
C MET A 91 67.43 -41.73 61.60
N ASN A 92 68.66 -41.59 61.09
CA ASN A 92 69.00 -41.14 59.73
C ASN A 92 68.50 -39.72 59.35
N ALA A 93 68.15 -38.85 60.31
CA ALA A 93 67.76 -37.47 60.00
C ALA A 93 68.97 -36.62 59.57
N GLN A 94 68.85 -35.82 58.52
CA GLN A 94 69.95 -35.04 57.94
C GLN A 94 69.60 -33.56 57.80
N ALA A 95 70.32 -32.70 58.52
CA ALA A 95 70.24 -31.24 58.46
C ALA A 95 71.65 -30.66 58.20
N ASN A 96 72.17 -30.84 56.98
CA ASN A 96 73.59 -30.59 56.69
C ASN A 96 73.95 -29.15 56.27
N ASN A 97 73.04 -28.18 56.41
CA ASN A 97 73.25 -26.80 55.97
C ASN A 97 72.77 -25.76 57.00
N ARG A 98 73.15 -24.49 56.81
CA ARG A 98 72.84 -23.41 57.78
C ARG A 98 71.34 -23.26 58.04
N ASN A 99 70.96 -23.14 59.32
CA ASN A 99 69.58 -22.95 59.80
C ASN A 99 68.59 -24.05 59.39
N SER A 100 69.06 -25.22 58.95
CA SER A 100 68.14 -26.27 58.47
C SER A 100 67.61 -27.15 59.62
N VAL A 101 66.39 -27.66 59.47
CA VAL A 101 65.69 -28.41 60.53
C VAL A 101 65.14 -29.70 59.93
N ALA A 102 65.66 -30.86 60.34
CA ALA A 102 65.18 -32.18 59.98
C ALA A 102 64.69 -32.94 61.22
N VAL A 103 63.39 -33.19 61.35
CA VAL A 103 62.79 -33.87 62.50
C VAL A 103 61.93 -35.05 62.02
N GLY A 104 62.38 -36.28 62.26
CA GLY A 104 61.68 -37.52 61.88
C GLY A 104 62.63 -38.62 61.40
N TYR A 105 62.17 -39.87 61.37
CA TYR A 105 62.95 -40.98 60.82
C TYR A 105 63.26 -40.73 59.33
N GLY A 106 64.54 -40.61 58.98
CA GLY A 106 64.99 -40.37 57.60
C GLY A 106 64.60 -39.00 57.01
N ALA A 107 64.26 -38.00 57.84
CA ALA A 107 63.96 -36.65 57.36
C ALA A 107 65.22 -35.96 56.79
N GLN A 108 65.09 -35.20 55.69
CA GLN A 108 66.21 -34.59 54.98
C GLN A 108 65.96 -33.10 54.71
N ALA A 109 66.78 -32.23 55.30
CA ALA A 109 66.81 -30.79 55.11
C ALA A 109 68.26 -30.35 54.84
N ASN A 110 68.79 -30.75 53.68
CA ASN A 110 70.20 -30.58 53.31
C ASN A 110 70.50 -29.25 52.60
N TYR A 111 69.66 -28.23 52.75
CA TYR A 111 69.82 -26.93 52.10
C TYR A 111 69.61 -25.78 53.10
N VAL A 112 70.05 -24.57 52.76
CA VAL A 112 69.99 -23.41 53.67
C VAL A 112 68.55 -23.08 54.02
N ASN A 113 68.27 -22.85 55.31
CA ASN A 113 66.94 -22.55 55.87
C ASN A 113 65.85 -23.62 55.58
N ALA A 114 66.22 -24.80 55.09
CA ALA A 114 65.26 -25.85 54.75
C ALA A 114 64.66 -26.50 56.01
N ILE A 115 63.37 -26.82 55.99
CA ILE A 115 62.65 -27.42 57.12
C ILE A 115 61.96 -28.70 56.66
N ALA A 116 62.39 -29.86 57.16
CA ALA A 116 61.78 -31.17 56.93
C ALA A 116 61.28 -31.76 58.25
N VAL A 117 59.97 -31.88 58.45
CA VAL A 117 59.36 -32.39 59.69
C VAL A 117 58.40 -33.53 59.38
N GLY A 118 58.78 -34.77 59.70
CA GLY A 118 57.99 -35.98 59.50
C GLY A 118 58.88 -37.15 59.05
N THR A 119 58.40 -38.39 59.24
CA THR A 119 59.11 -39.57 58.74
C THR A 119 59.27 -39.50 57.22
N GLY A 120 60.51 -39.52 56.73
CA GLY A 120 60.85 -39.44 55.31
C GLY A 120 60.52 -38.08 54.66
N ALA A 121 60.27 -37.02 55.42
CA ALA A 121 60.05 -35.68 54.88
C ALA A 121 61.33 -35.14 54.21
N LYS A 122 61.21 -34.46 53.07
CA LYS A 122 62.32 -34.03 52.23
C LYS A 122 62.17 -32.58 51.79
N ALA A 123 62.97 -31.69 52.37
CA ALA A 123 63.15 -30.33 51.89
C ALA A 123 64.47 -30.27 51.10
N GLU A 124 64.37 -30.47 49.78
CA GLU A 124 65.50 -30.67 48.86
C GLU A 124 65.91 -29.37 48.12
N ASN A 125 65.59 -28.20 48.67
CA ASN A 125 66.04 -26.91 48.16
C ASN A 125 66.13 -25.84 49.26
N SER A 126 66.78 -24.70 48.97
CA SER A 126 66.90 -23.59 49.91
C SER A 126 65.53 -22.99 50.24
N ASP A 127 65.32 -22.67 51.52
CA ASP A 127 64.07 -22.13 52.07
C ASP A 127 62.83 -23.01 51.86
N ALA A 128 63.02 -24.28 51.46
CA ALA A 128 61.93 -25.22 51.26
C ALA A 128 61.40 -25.77 52.60
N ILE A 129 60.09 -25.96 52.69
CA ILE A 129 59.41 -26.48 53.88
C ILE A 129 58.64 -27.76 53.50
N ALA A 130 59.08 -28.91 53.99
CA ALA A 130 58.38 -30.19 53.87
C ALA A 130 57.89 -30.65 55.26
N MET A 131 56.59 -30.71 55.49
CA MET A 131 56.02 -31.21 56.75
C MET A 131 54.98 -32.31 56.52
N GLY A 132 55.11 -33.44 57.21
CA GLY A 132 54.28 -34.62 57.09
C GLY A 132 55.05 -35.83 56.56
N THR A 133 54.54 -37.03 56.83
CA THR A 133 55.17 -38.29 56.41
C THR A 133 55.35 -38.35 54.90
N ASN A 134 56.59 -38.54 54.44
CA ASN A 134 57.00 -38.58 53.03
C ASN A 134 56.61 -37.32 52.23
N SER A 135 56.44 -36.16 52.87
CA SER A 135 56.29 -34.88 52.18
C SER A 135 57.57 -34.50 51.44
N SER A 136 57.46 -33.86 50.27
CA SER A 136 58.62 -33.54 49.42
C SER A 136 58.51 -32.12 48.84
N ALA A 137 59.32 -31.20 49.35
CA ALA A 137 59.48 -29.85 48.82
C ALA A 137 60.83 -29.77 48.07
N THR A 138 60.80 -29.94 46.75
CA THR A 138 62.01 -30.00 45.91
C THR A 138 62.25 -28.71 45.11
N GLY A 139 61.22 -27.87 44.97
CA GLY A 139 61.35 -26.54 44.38
C GLY A 139 62.00 -25.54 45.32
N ASN A 140 62.69 -24.53 44.78
CA ASN A 140 63.22 -23.43 45.59
C ASN A 140 62.07 -22.64 46.25
N LEU A 141 62.21 -22.27 47.53
CA LEU A 141 61.17 -21.56 48.30
C LEU A 141 59.80 -22.29 48.32
N SER A 142 59.77 -23.60 48.09
CA SER A 142 58.53 -24.38 48.01
C SER A 142 58.04 -24.83 49.38
N VAL A 143 56.72 -25.00 49.52
CA VAL A 143 56.07 -25.44 50.76
C VAL A 143 55.21 -26.67 50.47
N SER A 144 55.52 -27.78 51.11
CA SER A 144 54.81 -29.06 50.99
C SER A 144 54.37 -29.55 52.37
N ILE A 145 53.09 -29.43 52.70
CA ILE A 145 52.54 -29.80 54.00
C ILE A 145 51.42 -30.84 53.83
N GLY A 146 51.65 -32.05 54.32
CA GLY A 146 50.72 -33.18 54.26
C GLY A 146 51.42 -34.51 54.00
N GLN A 147 50.77 -35.61 54.35
CA GLN A 147 51.30 -36.94 54.02
C GLN A 147 51.42 -37.06 52.49
N THR A 148 52.61 -37.43 52.01
CA THR A 148 52.97 -37.54 50.58
C THR A 148 52.64 -36.30 49.73
N ALA A 149 52.55 -35.11 50.34
CA ALA A 149 52.44 -33.87 49.59
C ALA A 149 53.74 -33.61 48.79
N GLY A 150 53.63 -32.99 47.63
CA GLY A 150 54.76 -32.72 46.74
C GLY A 150 54.70 -31.31 46.16
N ALA A 151 55.69 -30.47 46.46
CA ALA A 151 55.88 -29.16 45.85
C ALA A 151 57.19 -29.17 45.06
N SER A 152 57.10 -29.42 43.75
CA SER A 152 58.30 -29.55 42.90
C SER A 152 58.61 -28.30 42.09
N GLY A 153 57.65 -27.40 41.88
CA GLY A 153 57.89 -26.11 41.26
C GLY A 153 58.54 -25.10 42.21
N ALA A 154 59.29 -24.14 41.66
CA ALA A 154 59.77 -23.01 42.42
C ALA A 154 58.59 -22.16 42.94
N TYR A 155 58.68 -21.68 44.18
CA TYR A 155 57.62 -20.94 44.88
C TYR A 155 56.28 -21.69 45.00
N ALA A 156 56.28 -23.01 44.77
CA ALA A 156 55.05 -23.80 44.78
C ALA A 156 54.58 -24.12 46.20
N VAL A 157 53.26 -24.18 46.39
CA VAL A 157 52.62 -24.52 47.67
C VAL A 157 51.70 -25.71 47.49
N ALA A 158 52.01 -26.83 48.14
CA ALA A 158 51.18 -28.02 48.23
C ALA A 158 50.72 -28.25 49.68
N LEU A 159 49.42 -28.12 49.95
CA LEU A 159 48.84 -28.31 51.28
C LEU A 159 47.71 -29.35 51.24
N GLY A 160 47.94 -30.50 51.87
CA GLY A 160 46.98 -31.61 51.96
C GLY A 160 47.60 -32.95 51.61
N GLN A 161 46.93 -34.03 52.02
CA GLN A 161 47.40 -35.38 51.72
C GLN A 161 47.44 -35.62 50.20
N ASN A 162 48.61 -36.01 49.67
CA ASN A 162 48.85 -36.20 48.24
C ASN A 162 48.52 -34.96 47.37
N ALA A 163 48.59 -33.74 47.93
CA ALA A 163 48.52 -32.51 47.15
C ALA A 163 49.81 -32.35 46.33
N LYS A 164 49.70 -31.95 45.06
CA LYS A 164 50.84 -31.85 44.14
C LYS A 164 50.87 -30.49 43.44
N ALA A 165 51.90 -29.71 43.70
CA ALA A 165 52.17 -28.43 43.06
C ALA A 165 53.40 -28.60 42.16
N ASN A 166 53.18 -29.11 40.93
CA ASN A 166 54.25 -29.64 40.09
C ASN A 166 55.01 -28.58 39.28
N LYS A 167 54.49 -27.35 39.24
CA LYS A 167 54.97 -26.26 38.36
C LYS A 167 55.23 -24.97 39.13
N ASP A 168 55.97 -24.06 38.53
CA ASP A 168 56.39 -22.83 39.20
C ASP A 168 55.20 -21.93 39.54
N ASN A 169 55.28 -21.26 40.69
CA ASN A 169 54.23 -20.39 41.22
C ASN A 169 52.85 -21.07 41.35
N SER A 170 52.82 -22.39 41.50
CA SER A 170 51.57 -23.15 41.61
C SER A 170 51.09 -23.30 43.05
N VAL A 171 49.77 -23.33 43.25
CA VAL A 171 49.14 -23.52 44.56
C VAL A 171 48.14 -24.68 44.48
N ALA A 172 48.42 -25.77 45.19
CA ALA A 172 47.58 -26.95 45.30
C ALA A 172 47.14 -27.13 46.76
N ILE A 173 45.86 -26.84 47.06
CA ILE A 173 45.31 -26.94 48.41
C ILE A 173 44.14 -27.92 48.42
N GLY A 174 44.25 -28.98 49.21
CA GLY A 174 43.24 -30.03 49.36
C GLY A 174 43.79 -31.41 49.04
N ARG A 175 43.18 -32.44 49.63
CA ARG A 175 43.58 -33.83 49.42
C ARG A 175 43.47 -34.20 47.94
N ASN A 176 44.50 -34.83 47.37
CA ASN A 176 44.60 -35.20 45.95
C ASN A 176 44.46 -34.03 44.96
N SER A 177 44.67 -32.78 45.40
CA SER A 177 44.73 -31.64 44.46
C SER A 177 46.01 -31.72 43.62
N SER A 178 45.94 -31.33 42.35
CA SER A 178 47.09 -31.43 41.43
C SER A 178 47.17 -30.23 40.50
N VAL A 179 48.22 -29.44 40.62
CA VAL A 179 48.56 -28.37 39.67
C VAL A 179 49.65 -28.85 38.74
N ASN A 180 49.34 -28.94 37.45
CA ASN A 180 50.27 -29.38 36.42
C ASN A 180 50.66 -28.28 35.43
N ALA A 181 50.30 -27.03 35.75
CA ALA A 181 50.60 -25.86 34.94
C ALA A 181 51.09 -24.68 35.77
N SER A 182 51.97 -23.86 35.19
CA SER A 182 52.59 -22.72 35.87
C SER A 182 51.55 -21.63 36.20
N ASN A 183 51.80 -20.90 37.30
CA ASN A 183 50.95 -19.80 37.78
C ASN A 183 49.47 -20.16 38.04
N ALA A 184 49.15 -21.44 38.26
CA ALA A 184 47.79 -21.89 38.46
C ALA A 184 47.45 -22.14 39.93
N VAL A 185 46.18 -21.94 40.28
CA VAL A 185 45.65 -22.09 41.64
C VAL A 185 44.56 -23.15 41.63
N VAL A 186 44.72 -24.16 42.49
CA VAL A 186 43.79 -25.28 42.65
C VAL A 186 43.46 -25.45 44.13
N ILE A 187 42.18 -25.32 44.46
CA ILE A 187 41.67 -25.44 45.82
C ILE A 187 40.46 -26.38 45.81
N GLY A 188 40.60 -27.54 46.46
CA GLY A 188 39.54 -28.53 46.58
C GLY A 188 40.03 -29.97 46.54
N PHE A 189 39.23 -30.90 47.06
CA PHE A 189 39.52 -32.33 46.97
C PHE A 189 39.50 -32.77 45.50
N GLY A 190 40.59 -33.39 45.02
CA GLY A 190 40.67 -33.91 43.64
C GLY A 190 40.60 -32.84 42.53
N ALA A 191 40.66 -31.55 42.88
CA ALA A 191 40.68 -30.47 41.91
C ALA A 191 42.01 -30.48 41.14
N SER A 192 42.01 -30.07 39.88
CA SER A 192 43.22 -30.13 39.06
C SER A 192 43.28 -29.13 37.93
N THR A 193 44.51 -28.88 37.47
CA THR A 193 44.78 -28.31 36.15
C THR A 193 45.42 -29.36 35.25
N THR A 194 45.11 -29.32 33.96
CA THR A 194 45.81 -30.14 32.96
C THR A 194 47.25 -29.65 32.78
N ASN A 195 48.09 -30.51 32.22
CA ASN A 195 49.49 -30.20 31.95
C ASN A 195 49.62 -28.91 31.14
N GLU A 196 50.59 -28.10 31.51
CA GLU A 196 51.09 -27.04 30.65
C GLU A 196 51.52 -27.63 29.31
N VAL A 197 51.04 -27.04 28.22
CA VAL A 197 51.48 -27.38 26.87
C VAL A 197 52.53 -26.35 26.49
N GLU A 198 53.74 -26.83 26.17
CA GLU A 198 54.85 -26.02 25.67
C GLU A 198 54.40 -25.26 24.42
N ALA A 199 54.52 -23.93 24.45
CA ALA A 199 54.11 -23.05 23.37
C ALA A 199 55.11 -23.08 22.21
N THR A 200 55.16 -24.16 21.42
CA THR A 200 55.70 -24.07 20.06
C THR A 200 54.67 -23.38 19.17
N ALA A 201 54.93 -22.11 18.85
CA ALA A 201 54.26 -21.28 17.85
C ALA A 201 52.76 -21.54 17.60
N THR A 202 51.93 -20.63 18.12
CA THR A 202 50.61 -20.25 17.60
C THR A 202 49.42 -21.22 17.66
N THR A 203 49.56 -22.47 18.11
CA THR A 203 48.36 -23.33 18.33
C THR A 203 48.50 -24.25 19.54
N ALA A 204 48.00 -23.82 20.71
CA ALA A 204 47.43 -24.70 21.74
C ALA A 204 47.02 -23.90 22.99
N ALA A 205 45.76 -23.47 23.07
CA ALA A 205 45.12 -23.07 24.33
C ALA A 205 44.70 -24.28 25.21
N SER A 206 45.34 -25.43 25.00
CA SER A 206 45.19 -26.61 25.85
C SER A 206 46.26 -26.55 26.93
N GLY A 207 45.88 -26.56 28.19
CA GLY A 207 46.79 -26.51 29.33
C GLY A 207 46.35 -25.49 30.37
N GLY A 208 46.35 -25.87 31.64
CA GLY A 208 45.77 -25.06 32.70
C GLY A 208 46.63 -23.89 33.22
N THR A 209 47.54 -23.36 32.39
CA THR A 209 48.44 -22.24 32.77
C THR A 209 47.60 -21.02 33.15
N ARG A 210 47.95 -20.35 34.26
CA ARG A 210 47.16 -19.26 34.88
C ARG A 210 45.69 -19.63 35.19
N GLY A 211 45.39 -20.93 35.28
CA GLY A 211 44.05 -21.43 35.57
C GLY A 211 43.68 -21.33 37.05
N VAL A 212 42.39 -21.17 37.33
CA VAL A 212 41.86 -21.18 38.71
C VAL A 212 40.78 -22.26 38.84
N ALA A 213 41.07 -23.31 39.60
CA ALA A 213 40.10 -24.35 39.95
C ALA A 213 39.72 -24.23 41.43
N LEU A 214 38.47 -23.87 41.72
CA LEU A 214 37.95 -23.72 43.08
C LEU A 214 36.72 -24.60 43.27
N GLY A 215 36.87 -25.72 43.96
CA GLY A 215 35.79 -26.67 44.21
C GLY A 215 36.28 -28.12 44.16
N ASN A 216 35.55 -29.02 44.83
CA ASN A 216 35.87 -30.45 44.79
C ASN A 216 35.75 -30.96 43.34
N SER A 217 36.80 -31.61 42.84
CA SER A 217 36.89 -32.15 41.48
C SER A 217 36.71 -31.09 40.38
N ALA A 218 36.95 -29.81 40.69
CA ALA A 218 36.98 -28.75 39.69
C ALA A 218 38.21 -28.90 38.78
N GLN A 219 38.04 -28.70 37.48
CA GLN A 219 39.10 -28.92 36.49
C GLN A 219 39.25 -27.73 35.55
N VAL A 220 40.49 -27.28 35.35
CA VAL A 220 40.84 -26.30 34.32
C VAL A 220 41.69 -27.00 33.25
N GLN A 221 41.19 -26.99 32.02
CA GLN A 221 41.79 -27.68 30.87
C GLN A 221 42.42 -26.71 29.86
N VAL A 222 42.19 -25.40 30.02
CA VAL A 222 42.59 -24.33 29.11
C VAL A 222 43.26 -23.19 29.85
N THR A 223 44.10 -22.45 29.13
CA THR A 223 44.85 -21.32 29.69
C THR A 223 43.90 -20.19 30.07
N ASP A 224 44.17 -19.52 31.19
CA ASP A 224 43.32 -18.46 31.75
C ASP A 224 41.88 -18.92 32.10
N GLY A 225 41.61 -20.23 32.11
CA GLY A 225 40.30 -20.77 32.46
C GLY A 225 40.00 -20.73 33.97
N VAL A 226 38.74 -20.49 34.33
CA VAL A 226 38.30 -20.44 35.73
C VAL A 226 37.17 -21.45 35.94
N ALA A 227 37.37 -22.47 36.79
CA ALA A 227 36.37 -23.46 37.16
C ALA A 227 35.91 -23.25 38.61
N LEU A 228 34.63 -22.93 38.81
CA LEU A 228 34.05 -22.61 40.11
C LEU A 228 32.95 -23.60 40.49
N GLY A 229 33.14 -24.36 41.58
CA GLY A 229 32.17 -25.29 42.14
C GLY A 229 32.52 -26.77 41.95
N TYR A 230 31.74 -27.64 42.59
CA TYR A 230 31.89 -29.09 42.50
C TYR A 230 31.74 -29.58 41.06
N ASN A 231 32.69 -30.37 40.56
CA ASN A 231 32.75 -30.91 39.20
C ASN A 231 32.75 -29.87 38.06
N SER A 232 33.03 -28.59 38.34
CA SER A 232 33.06 -27.57 37.30
C SER A 232 34.26 -27.78 36.38
N ILE A 233 34.05 -27.69 35.07
CA ILE A 233 35.11 -27.90 34.06
C ILE A 233 35.23 -26.66 33.19
N ALA A 234 36.38 -25.98 33.26
CA ALA A 234 36.74 -24.90 32.35
C ALA A 234 37.56 -25.48 31.18
N ASN A 235 36.88 -25.78 30.08
CA ASN A 235 37.47 -26.38 28.87
C ASN A 235 37.28 -25.52 27.61
N ARG A 236 36.89 -24.26 27.78
CA ARG A 236 36.66 -23.33 26.67
C ARG A 236 37.71 -22.24 26.64
N SER A 237 38.54 -22.25 25.60
CA SER A 237 39.53 -21.21 25.34
C SER A 237 38.87 -19.90 24.89
N GLY A 238 39.58 -18.78 25.06
CA GLY A 238 39.33 -17.58 24.28
C GLY A 238 39.64 -17.79 22.79
N TYR A 239 39.13 -16.91 21.93
CA TYR A 239 39.48 -16.80 20.53
C TYR A 239 41.01 -16.66 20.41
N VAL A 240 41.62 -17.66 19.77
CA VAL A 240 43.02 -17.63 19.37
C VAL A 240 43.03 -17.00 17.98
N ALA A 241 43.80 -15.92 17.81
CA ALA A 241 43.92 -15.26 16.53
C ALA A 241 44.43 -16.24 15.46
N ASP A 242 43.83 -16.06 14.29
CA ASP A 242 44.14 -16.68 13.01
C ASP A 242 45.65 -16.81 12.74
N THR A 243 46.12 -18.03 12.52
CA THR A 243 47.40 -18.23 11.83
C THR A 243 47.13 -18.32 10.34
N THR A 244 47.74 -17.41 9.62
CA THR A 244 47.89 -17.52 8.17
C THR A 244 48.88 -18.63 7.87
N ASP A 245 48.52 -19.55 6.97
CA ASP A 245 49.51 -20.46 6.40
C ASP A 245 50.47 -19.70 5.46
N SER A 246 51.50 -20.40 4.98
CA SER A 246 52.53 -19.84 4.08
C SER A 246 51.98 -19.32 2.74
N ASP A 247 50.72 -19.62 2.41
CA ASP A 247 50.04 -19.20 1.18
C ASP A 247 49.01 -18.07 1.43
N GLY A 248 48.91 -17.57 2.68
CA GLY A 248 47.99 -16.49 3.02
C GLY A 248 46.57 -16.96 3.39
N ASN A 249 46.32 -18.26 3.55
CA ASN A 249 45.02 -18.79 3.94
C ASN A 249 44.87 -18.93 5.47
N VAL A 250 43.70 -18.50 5.94
CA VAL A 250 43.24 -18.56 7.33
C VAL A 250 42.90 -19.99 7.73
N THR A 251 43.69 -20.62 8.60
CA THR A 251 43.35 -21.95 9.16
C THR A 251 42.94 -21.86 10.62
N VAL A 252 41.64 -21.97 10.89
CA VAL A 252 41.09 -22.02 12.26
C VAL A 252 41.42 -23.39 12.89
N LYS A 253 42.53 -23.46 13.64
CA LYS A 253 42.91 -24.67 14.41
C LYS A 253 42.87 -24.42 15.91
N GLY A 254 41.66 -24.40 16.46
CA GLY A 254 41.41 -24.49 17.89
C GLY A 254 39.93 -24.73 18.15
N ASN A 255 39.59 -25.45 19.22
CA ASN A 255 38.22 -25.54 19.74
C ASN A 255 37.77 -24.13 20.17
N ALA A 256 37.32 -23.34 19.20
CA ALA A 256 36.90 -21.99 19.41
C ALA A 256 35.72 -22.00 20.39
N GLY A 257 35.72 -21.06 21.33
CA GLY A 257 34.46 -20.49 21.80
C GLY A 257 33.60 -20.23 20.58
N SER A 258 32.42 -20.84 20.55
CA SER A 258 31.40 -20.43 19.59
C SER A 258 31.34 -18.90 19.67
N PRO A 259 31.43 -18.18 18.53
CA PRO A 259 31.33 -16.73 18.52
C PRO A 259 30.16 -16.29 19.39
N GLY A 260 30.30 -15.17 20.11
CA GLY A 260 29.14 -14.50 20.67
C GLY A 260 28.09 -14.38 19.56
N TRP A 261 26.89 -14.87 19.83
CA TRP A 261 25.81 -14.89 18.85
C TRP A 261 25.49 -13.43 18.47
N ASP A 262 25.71 -13.05 17.20
CA ASP A 262 25.25 -11.78 16.66
C ASP A 262 23.77 -11.93 16.25
N PRO A 263 22.83 -11.26 16.95
CA PRO A 263 21.41 -11.36 16.64
C PRO A 263 21.04 -10.83 15.26
N LYS A 264 21.87 -9.99 14.62
CA LYS A 264 21.48 -9.26 13.41
C LYS A 264 21.59 -10.09 12.12
N THR A 265 22.45 -11.09 12.08
CA THR A 265 22.78 -11.77 10.81
C THR A 265 22.21 -13.17 10.67
N ASN A 266 21.73 -13.81 11.76
CA ASN A 266 21.22 -15.20 11.77
C ASN A 266 22.03 -16.18 10.89
N ALA A 267 23.33 -15.89 10.72
CA ALA A 267 24.16 -16.58 9.76
C ALA A 267 24.92 -17.67 10.50
N ASN A 268 24.34 -18.87 10.43
CA ASN A 268 25.10 -20.09 10.63
C ASN A 268 26.12 -20.17 9.47
N ALA A 269 27.40 -19.95 9.78
CA ALA A 269 28.55 -20.33 8.94
C ALA A 269 28.73 -19.64 7.56
N ASP A 270 28.72 -18.31 7.49
CA ASP A 270 29.41 -17.61 6.39
C ASP A 270 30.77 -17.08 6.90
N SER A 271 31.87 -17.56 6.28
CA SER A 271 33.25 -17.24 6.61
C SER A 271 33.68 -15.83 6.17
N SER A 272 32.88 -15.13 5.37
CA SER A 272 33.26 -13.84 4.75
C SER A 272 32.98 -12.59 5.61
N LEU A 273 32.15 -12.70 6.66
CA LEU A 273 31.74 -11.57 7.53
C LEU A 273 32.57 -11.46 8.83
N TRP A 274 33.69 -12.18 8.93
CA TRP A 274 34.45 -12.36 10.18
C TRP A 274 35.18 -11.09 10.65
N ASN A 275 35.34 -10.09 9.77
CA ASN A 275 36.10 -8.87 9.99
C ASN A 275 35.32 -7.72 10.63
N ASN A 276 34.02 -7.88 10.91
CA ASN A 276 33.18 -6.82 11.49
C ASN A 276 32.40 -7.26 12.75
N ARG A 277 33.07 -7.99 13.66
CA ARG A 277 32.50 -8.33 14.98
C ARG A 277 33.05 -7.40 16.06
N THR A 278 32.17 -6.81 16.85
CA THR A 278 32.52 -5.83 17.91
C THR A 278 33.10 -6.45 19.18
N TRP A 279 33.01 -7.77 19.40
CA TRP A 279 33.58 -8.39 20.61
C TRP A 279 33.97 -9.87 20.42
N THR A 280 35.22 -10.21 20.75
CA THR A 280 35.77 -11.58 20.82
C THR A 280 36.47 -11.79 22.16
N ALA A 281 36.13 -12.86 22.87
CA ALA A 281 36.81 -13.21 24.13
C ALA A 281 38.24 -13.65 23.84
N ASN A 282 39.25 -13.06 24.49
CA ASN A 282 40.68 -13.37 24.29
C ASN A 282 41.29 -14.21 25.42
N LYS A 283 40.47 -14.65 26.39
CA LYS A 283 40.85 -15.42 27.59
C LYS A 283 39.93 -16.63 27.78
N GLY A 284 40.41 -17.61 28.56
CA GLY A 284 39.63 -18.79 28.92
C GLY A 284 38.33 -18.44 29.64
N ALA A 285 37.29 -19.26 29.45
CA ALA A 285 35.97 -18.99 30.03
C ALA A 285 35.91 -19.25 31.54
N VAL A 286 35.02 -18.51 32.21
CA VAL A 286 34.56 -18.84 33.57
C VAL A 286 33.47 -19.91 33.46
N SER A 287 33.73 -21.09 34.01
CA SER A 287 32.80 -22.22 34.07
C SER A 287 32.31 -22.42 35.50
N ILE A 288 30.99 -22.49 35.65
CA ILE A 288 30.31 -22.77 36.93
C ILE A 288 29.70 -24.17 36.98
N GLY A 289 30.04 -25.04 36.02
CA GLY A 289 29.47 -26.38 35.92
C GLY A 289 30.15 -27.22 34.84
N ARG A 290 29.46 -28.25 34.37
CA ARG A 290 29.88 -29.09 33.25
C ARG A 290 28.69 -29.50 32.39
N ASN A 291 28.94 -30.20 31.29
CA ASN A 291 27.86 -30.69 30.43
C ASN A 291 26.87 -31.55 31.25
N GLY A 292 25.58 -31.26 31.16
CA GLY A 292 24.53 -31.91 31.95
C GLY A 292 24.42 -31.50 33.42
N GLU A 293 25.36 -30.72 33.96
CA GLU A 293 25.37 -30.24 35.35
C GLU A 293 25.67 -28.74 35.38
N THR A 294 24.66 -27.94 35.07
CA THR A 294 24.75 -26.48 35.05
C THR A 294 24.30 -25.86 36.38
N ARG A 295 24.76 -24.63 36.65
CA ARG A 295 24.34 -23.85 37.83
C ARG A 295 23.67 -22.56 37.39
N GLN A 296 22.67 -22.13 38.17
CA GLN A 296 22.08 -20.81 38.03
C GLN A 296 23.02 -19.76 38.62
N ILE A 297 23.11 -18.60 37.96
CA ILE A 297 23.70 -17.39 38.53
C ILE A 297 22.54 -16.53 39.03
N ILE A 298 22.42 -16.39 40.34
CA ILE A 298 21.36 -15.61 40.98
C ILE A 298 21.86 -14.23 41.38
N ASN A 299 20.95 -13.30 41.67
CA ASN A 299 21.25 -11.91 42.05
C ASN A 299 22.02 -11.13 40.97
N VAL A 300 21.74 -11.42 39.69
CA VAL A 300 22.28 -10.68 38.55
C VAL A 300 21.41 -9.44 38.31
N ALA A 301 21.98 -8.25 38.54
CA ALA A 301 21.34 -6.98 38.22
C ALA A 301 21.11 -6.83 36.70
N ALA A 302 20.28 -5.87 36.29
CA ALA A 302 20.04 -5.64 34.87
C ALA A 302 21.31 -5.05 34.22
N GLY A 303 21.81 -5.70 33.18
CA GLY A 303 22.92 -5.19 32.38
C GLY A 303 22.57 -3.90 31.65
N THR A 304 23.54 -3.00 31.51
CA THR A 304 23.37 -1.68 30.86
C THR A 304 24.29 -1.50 29.65
N GLN A 305 25.38 -2.24 29.59
CA GLN A 305 26.33 -2.25 28.48
C GLN A 305 26.26 -3.56 27.70
N ASP A 306 26.78 -3.57 26.47
CA ASP A 306 26.71 -4.72 25.56
C ASP A 306 27.41 -5.99 26.10
N THR A 307 28.33 -5.85 27.05
CA THR A 307 29.10 -6.97 27.64
C THR A 307 28.59 -7.39 29.03
N ASP A 308 27.53 -6.75 29.52
CA ASP A 308 26.91 -7.13 30.79
C ASP A 308 26.10 -8.42 30.65
N ALA A 309 25.97 -9.18 31.75
CA ALA A 309 25.08 -10.33 31.80
C ALA A 309 23.61 -9.88 31.78
N VAL A 310 22.78 -10.59 31.01
CA VAL A 310 21.33 -10.36 30.93
C VAL A 310 20.61 -11.18 31.99
N ASN A 311 19.77 -10.54 32.80
CA ASN A 311 18.90 -11.26 33.74
C ASN A 311 17.54 -11.63 33.12
N VAL A 312 16.78 -12.52 33.78
CA VAL A 312 15.49 -13.01 33.28
C VAL A 312 14.46 -11.90 33.11
N LYS A 313 14.51 -10.83 33.92
CA LYS A 313 13.59 -9.69 33.78
C LYS A 313 13.86 -8.94 32.47
N GLN A 314 15.11 -8.62 32.15
CA GLN A 314 15.46 -7.95 30.90
C GLN A 314 15.03 -8.77 29.68
N LEU A 315 15.20 -10.10 29.73
CA LEU A 315 14.73 -10.98 28.66
C LEU A 315 13.20 -10.95 28.53
N LYS A 316 12.46 -11.04 29.64
CA LYS A 316 10.99 -10.94 29.65
C LYS A 316 10.51 -9.59 29.11
N ASP A 317 11.14 -8.50 29.52
CA ASP A 317 10.81 -7.15 29.05
C ASP A 317 11.07 -7.02 27.53
N ALA A 318 12.20 -7.53 27.03
CA ALA A 318 12.52 -7.51 25.59
C ALA A 318 11.54 -8.34 24.77
N VAL A 319 11.20 -9.54 25.23
CA VAL A 319 10.24 -10.44 24.56
C VAL A 319 8.83 -9.84 24.59
N SER A 320 8.44 -9.16 25.68
CA SER A 320 7.09 -8.56 25.79
C SER A 320 6.77 -7.48 24.75
N ASN A 321 7.78 -6.91 24.07
CA ASN A 321 7.62 -5.91 23.01
C ASN A 321 7.22 -6.49 21.64
N VAL A 322 7.26 -7.82 21.45
CA VAL A 322 6.80 -8.48 20.23
C VAL A 322 5.33 -8.87 20.42
N VAL A 323 4.39 -8.21 19.73
CA VAL A 323 2.94 -8.43 19.94
C VAL A 323 2.33 -9.18 18.75
N ILE A 324 2.24 -10.51 18.89
CA ILE A 324 1.51 -11.39 17.97
C ILE A 324 0.59 -12.27 18.82
N HIS A 325 -0.72 -12.06 18.66
CA HIS A 325 -1.75 -12.88 19.29
C HIS A 325 -2.52 -13.65 18.21
N ALA A 326 -2.57 -14.98 18.31
CA ALA A 326 -3.45 -15.81 17.48
C ALA A 326 -4.27 -16.73 18.39
N ASN A 327 -5.57 -16.87 18.13
CA ASN A 327 -6.42 -17.88 18.73
C ASN A 327 -6.83 -18.88 17.66
N TYR A 328 -6.28 -20.08 17.69
CA TYR A 328 -6.57 -21.13 16.71
C TYR A 328 -7.76 -22.04 17.11
N THR A 329 -8.41 -21.78 18.24
CA THR A 329 -9.39 -22.70 18.82
C THR A 329 -10.85 -22.36 18.48
N ASP A 330 -11.72 -23.35 18.59
CA ASP A 330 -13.18 -23.24 18.41
C ASP A 330 -13.92 -22.66 19.63
N THR A 331 -13.16 -22.22 20.63
CA THR A 331 -13.67 -21.58 21.84
C THR A 331 -13.19 -20.12 21.85
N ALA A 332 -14.10 -19.18 22.15
CA ALA A 332 -13.69 -17.80 22.42
C ALA A 332 -12.70 -17.84 23.59
N ALA A 333 -11.57 -17.15 23.48
CA ALA A 333 -10.49 -17.28 24.45
C ALA A 333 -10.97 -16.78 25.83
N THR A 334 -11.23 -17.70 26.76
CA THR A 334 -11.43 -17.39 28.19
C THR A 334 -10.11 -17.34 28.96
N SER A 335 -9.07 -17.99 28.41
CA SER A 335 -7.66 -17.87 28.75
C SER A 335 -6.84 -18.48 27.60
N ILE A 336 -5.62 -17.99 27.39
CA ILE A 336 -4.83 -18.17 26.15
C ILE A 336 -4.54 -19.66 25.87
N ILE A 337 -4.91 -20.13 24.69
CA ILE A 337 -4.37 -21.38 24.11
C ILE A 337 -3.33 -20.98 23.06
N GLY A 338 -2.04 -21.12 23.43
CA GLY A 338 -0.89 -21.19 22.52
C GLY A 338 -0.08 -19.91 22.29
N ASN A 339 1.18 -19.92 22.71
CA ASN A 339 2.35 -19.21 22.12
C ASN A 339 2.27 -17.70 21.80
N ASN A 340 1.36 -16.95 22.40
CA ASN A 340 1.29 -15.51 22.18
C ASN A 340 2.43 -14.78 22.92
N ILE A 341 3.14 -13.91 22.19
CA ILE A 341 4.18 -13.04 22.74
C ILE A 341 3.52 -11.70 23.14
N GLY A 342 3.72 -11.25 24.38
CA GLY A 342 3.14 -10.01 24.94
C GLY A 342 2.13 -10.22 26.07
N THR A 343 1.91 -9.20 26.90
CA THR A 343 0.88 -9.21 27.96
C THR A 343 -0.47 -8.80 27.36
N LEU A 344 -1.46 -9.68 27.43
CA LEU A 344 -2.86 -9.33 27.21
C LEU A 344 -3.25 -8.31 28.29
N THR A 345 -3.26 -7.01 27.97
CA THR A 345 -4.19 -6.14 28.71
C THR A 345 -5.58 -6.62 28.32
N GLN A 346 -6.53 -6.69 29.26
CA GLN A 346 -7.93 -7.10 28.99
C GLN A 346 -8.58 -6.36 27.80
N THR A 347 -7.93 -5.31 27.32
CA THR A 347 -8.34 -4.50 26.19
C THR A 347 -7.70 -4.87 24.86
N ALA A 348 -6.65 -5.71 24.73
CA ALA A 348 -5.91 -5.94 23.47
C ALA A 348 -5.51 -7.41 23.23
N GLY A 349 -5.92 -8.02 22.11
CA GLY A 349 -5.61 -9.41 21.73
C GLY A 349 -6.63 -10.05 20.78
N ALA A 350 -6.38 -11.31 20.40
CA ALA A 350 -7.25 -12.14 19.55
C ALA A 350 -8.35 -12.85 20.38
N GLY A 351 -9.37 -12.10 20.80
CA GLY A 351 -10.37 -12.56 21.77
C GLY A 351 -11.45 -13.52 21.24
N ALA A 352 -11.67 -13.58 19.91
CA ALA A 352 -12.66 -14.45 19.29
C ALA A 352 -12.09 -15.80 18.86
N LYS A 353 -12.94 -16.74 18.42
CA LYS A 353 -12.50 -18.01 17.82
C LYS A 353 -11.74 -17.76 16.52
N ARG A 354 -10.71 -18.57 16.25
CA ARG A 354 -9.97 -18.57 14.95
C ARG A 354 -9.54 -17.16 14.51
N SER A 355 -9.07 -16.33 15.45
CA SER A 355 -8.78 -14.91 15.22
C SER A 355 -7.29 -14.56 15.34
N VAL A 356 -6.90 -13.43 14.74
CA VAL A 356 -5.50 -12.94 14.72
C VAL A 356 -5.47 -11.46 15.09
N ALA A 357 -4.59 -11.07 16.02
CA ALA A 357 -4.30 -9.69 16.39
C ALA A 357 -2.78 -9.45 16.43
N ILE A 358 -2.28 -8.58 15.55
CA ILE A 358 -0.86 -8.27 15.37
C ILE A 358 -0.65 -6.76 15.53
N GLY A 359 0.25 -6.36 16.41
CA GLY A 359 0.55 -4.95 16.69
C GLY A 359 0.08 -4.47 18.05
N ARG A 360 0.56 -3.29 18.47
CA ARG A 360 0.30 -2.74 19.80
C ARG A 360 -1.17 -2.33 19.93
N ASP A 361 -1.85 -2.81 20.96
CA ASP A 361 -3.30 -2.58 21.17
C ASP A 361 -4.21 -3.05 20.03
N ALA A 362 -3.75 -3.99 19.19
CA ALA A 362 -4.60 -4.66 18.20
C ALA A 362 -5.65 -5.54 18.88
N LYS A 363 -6.90 -5.44 18.44
CA LYS A 363 -8.08 -6.05 19.07
C LYS A 363 -8.90 -6.84 18.08
N VAL A 364 -9.25 -8.07 18.44
CA VAL A 364 -10.39 -8.80 17.91
C VAL A 364 -11.28 -9.14 19.11
N GLN A 365 -12.49 -8.57 19.18
CA GLN A 365 -13.39 -8.75 20.31
C GLN A 365 -13.99 -10.16 20.34
N THR A 366 -14.47 -10.62 21.49
CA THR A 366 -14.98 -12.00 21.68
C THR A 366 -16.14 -12.39 20.78
N THR A 367 -16.88 -11.43 20.23
CA THR A 367 -17.98 -11.60 19.27
C THR A 367 -17.53 -11.69 17.81
N ALA A 368 -16.25 -11.47 17.54
CA ALA A 368 -15.68 -11.32 16.19
C ALA A 368 -14.97 -12.58 15.70
N ASP A 369 -15.66 -13.72 15.71
CA ASP A 369 -15.11 -15.01 15.25
C ASP A 369 -14.49 -14.84 13.84
N TYR A 370 -13.33 -15.44 13.59
CA TYR A 370 -12.55 -15.29 12.34
C TYR A 370 -11.96 -13.89 12.09
N GLY A 371 -11.99 -12.98 13.07
CA GLY A 371 -11.48 -11.62 12.91
C GLY A 371 -9.96 -11.53 12.75
N ILE A 372 -9.50 -10.60 11.92
CA ILE A 372 -8.09 -10.32 11.65
C ILE A 372 -7.83 -8.83 11.93
N SER A 373 -6.90 -8.53 12.84
CA SER A 373 -6.57 -7.18 13.30
C SER A 373 -5.06 -6.97 13.20
N ILE A 374 -4.59 -6.13 12.28
CA ILE A 374 -3.17 -5.97 11.96
C ILE A 374 -2.79 -4.49 11.94
N GLY A 375 -1.95 -4.06 12.87
CA GLY A 375 -1.51 -2.68 13.04
C GLY A 375 -1.69 -2.20 14.48
N ASN A 376 -1.20 -1.00 14.79
CA ASN A 376 -1.39 -0.44 16.13
C ASN A 376 -2.83 0.05 16.28
N TYR A 377 -3.44 -0.18 17.45
CA TYR A 377 -4.80 0.27 17.81
C TYR A 377 -5.93 -0.19 16.88
N THR A 378 -5.73 -1.28 16.13
CA THR A 378 -6.80 -1.86 15.31
C THR A 378 -7.87 -2.52 16.17
N ASN A 379 -9.12 -2.55 15.70
CA ASN A 379 -10.22 -3.15 16.47
C ASN A 379 -11.28 -3.75 15.55
N VAL A 380 -11.49 -5.06 15.69
CA VAL A 380 -12.51 -5.82 14.98
C VAL A 380 -13.55 -6.28 15.98
N THR A 381 -14.80 -5.82 15.84
CA THR A 381 -15.90 -6.11 16.77
C THR A 381 -16.95 -7.08 16.21
N ALA A 382 -16.86 -7.43 14.93
CA ALA A 382 -17.81 -8.29 14.22
C ALA A 382 -17.13 -9.47 13.49
N ALA A 383 -17.86 -10.58 13.35
CA ALA A 383 -17.34 -11.83 12.80
C ALA A 383 -16.85 -11.67 11.35
N GLY A 384 -15.76 -12.36 10.99
CA GLY A 384 -15.14 -12.31 9.66
C GLY A 384 -14.47 -10.98 9.30
N GLY A 385 -14.40 -10.03 10.24
CA GLY A 385 -13.88 -8.69 9.96
C GLY A 385 -12.36 -8.64 9.81
N VAL A 386 -11.86 -7.82 8.87
CA VAL A 386 -10.42 -7.64 8.59
C VAL A 386 -10.04 -6.17 8.72
N ALA A 387 -9.27 -5.81 9.75
CA ALA A 387 -8.72 -4.47 9.98
C ALA A 387 -7.20 -4.48 9.76
N VAL A 388 -6.71 -3.66 8.83
CA VAL A 388 -5.28 -3.54 8.51
C VAL A 388 -4.86 -2.07 8.46
N GLY A 389 -3.92 -1.65 9.31
CA GLY A 389 -3.38 -0.27 9.38
C GLY A 389 -3.62 0.41 10.74
N ASN A 390 -2.86 1.46 11.06
CA ASN A 390 -2.94 2.12 12.37
C ASN A 390 -4.35 2.66 12.64
N SER A 391 -4.96 2.24 13.75
CA SER A 391 -6.31 2.64 14.18
C SER A 391 -7.45 2.21 13.24
N ALA A 392 -7.25 1.21 12.37
CA ALA A 392 -8.33 0.68 11.53
C ALA A 392 -9.41 -0.05 12.37
N GLN A 393 -10.69 0.13 12.03
CA GLN A 393 -11.84 -0.38 12.80
C GLN A 393 -12.80 -1.17 11.90
N VAL A 394 -13.30 -2.32 12.36
CA VAL A 394 -14.36 -3.09 11.70
C VAL A 394 -15.49 -3.33 12.70
N GLN A 395 -16.71 -2.93 12.34
CA GLN A 395 -17.91 -3.01 13.19
C GLN A 395 -19.05 -3.85 12.60
N VAL A 396 -18.89 -4.35 11.37
CA VAL A 396 -19.91 -5.16 10.66
C VAL A 396 -19.35 -6.51 10.25
N ILE A 397 -20.24 -7.51 10.13
CA ILE A 397 -19.87 -8.87 9.73
C ILE A 397 -19.22 -8.83 8.35
N ASP A 398 -18.09 -9.53 8.18
CA ASP A 398 -17.28 -9.58 6.97
C ASP A 398 -16.78 -8.21 6.46
N GLY A 399 -16.78 -7.17 7.32
CA GLY A 399 -16.26 -5.85 6.95
C GLY A 399 -14.74 -5.85 6.78
N VAL A 400 -14.25 -5.15 5.77
CA VAL A 400 -12.80 -5.03 5.52
C VAL A 400 -12.38 -3.56 5.60
N ALA A 401 -11.55 -3.20 6.56
CA ALA A 401 -10.99 -1.86 6.75
C ALA A 401 -9.48 -1.88 6.48
N ILE A 402 -9.03 -1.22 5.40
CA ILE A 402 -7.62 -1.21 4.99
C ILE A 402 -7.09 0.24 4.93
N GLY A 403 -5.99 0.49 5.64
CA GLY A 403 -5.33 1.79 5.75
C GLY A 403 -5.54 2.44 7.13
N SER A 404 -4.63 3.35 7.50
CA SER A 404 -4.71 4.03 8.80
C SER A 404 -6.03 4.79 8.97
N ASN A 405 -6.68 4.63 10.12
CA ASN A 405 -7.99 5.19 10.45
C ASN A 405 -9.14 4.72 9.53
N ALA A 406 -8.97 3.67 8.72
CA ALA A 406 -10.07 3.15 7.93
C ALA A 406 -11.16 2.56 8.84
N VAL A 407 -12.44 2.80 8.53
CA VAL A 407 -13.55 2.31 9.34
C VAL A 407 -14.55 1.57 8.44
N ALA A 408 -14.74 0.27 8.68
CA ALA A 408 -15.77 -0.54 8.06
C ALA A 408 -16.93 -0.75 9.05
N ASN A 409 -17.88 0.19 9.05
CA ASN A 409 -19.06 0.20 9.92
C ASN A 409 -20.39 0.14 9.16
N ARG A 410 -20.34 -0.23 7.87
CA ARG A 410 -21.50 -0.28 6.98
C ARG A 410 -21.57 -1.65 6.32
N SER A 411 -22.74 -2.30 6.37
CA SER A 411 -23.00 -3.50 5.57
C SER A 411 -22.97 -3.12 4.09
N GLY A 412 -22.25 -3.87 3.24
CA GLY A 412 -22.43 -3.90 1.79
C GLY A 412 -22.14 -2.69 0.90
N TYR A 413 -22.13 -1.46 1.40
CA TYR A 413 -22.05 -0.28 0.51
C TYR A 413 -20.62 0.12 0.13
N ILE A 414 -20.30 0.08 -1.18
CA ILE A 414 -19.14 0.77 -1.78
C ILE A 414 -19.62 2.11 -2.37
N ALA A 415 -20.02 3.07 -1.51
CA ALA A 415 -20.08 4.51 -1.80
C ALA A 415 -20.66 5.27 -0.60
N ASP A 416 -20.09 6.42 -0.30
CA ASP A 416 -20.59 7.39 0.68
C ASP A 416 -21.14 8.62 -0.05
N THR A 417 -22.36 9.03 0.29
CA THR A 417 -22.77 10.42 0.24
C THR A 417 -23.49 10.74 1.55
N LYS A 418 -23.07 11.84 2.20
CA LYS A 418 -23.84 12.50 3.26
C LYS A 418 -25.22 12.89 2.70
N ASP A 419 -26.24 12.85 3.54
CA ASP A 419 -27.49 13.54 3.24
C ASP A 419 -27.31 15.07 3.41
N SER A 420 -28.31 15.82 2.96
CA SER A 420 -28.34 17.29 2.97
C SER A 420 -28.31 17.92 4.37
N ASP A 421 -28.41 17.13 5.44
CA ASP A 421 -28.48 17.60 6.83
C ASP A 421 -27.30 17.11 7.70
N GLY A 422 -26.33 16.39 7.13
CA GLY A 422 -25.06 16.06 7.77
C GLY A 422 -25.13 15.04 8.90
N ASN A 423 -26.19 14.24 9.00
CA ASN A 423 -26.40 13.32 10.13
C ASN A 423 -26.33 11.83 9.72
N VAL A 424 -25.48 11.05 10.40
CA VAL A 424 -25.25 9.64 10.08
C VAL A 424 -26.30 8.76 10.77
N THR A 425 -27.29 8.27 10.01
CA THR A 425 -28.25 7.28 10.52
C THR A 425 -27.99 5.91 9.88
N VAL A 426 -27.38 5.00 10.65
CA VAL A 426 -27.03 3.63 10.24
C VAL A 426 -28.29 2.76 10.20
N LYS A 427 -28.78 2.38 9.01
CA LYS A 427 -29.75 1.27 8.85
C LYS A 427 -29.58 0.52 7.54
N GLY A 428 -28.70 -0.47 7.53
CA GLY A 428 -28.67 -1.47 6.46
C GLY A 428 -28.15 -2.79 7.02
N ASN A 429 -29.05 -3.73 7.31
CA ASN A 429 -28.68 -5.12 7.59
C ASN A 429 -28.40 -5.85 6.28
N ALA A 430 -27.73 -7.02 6.35
CA ALA A 430 -27.59 -7.92 5.20
C ALA A 430 -28.96 -8.19 4.54
N GLY A 431 -29.03 -8.16 3.21
CA GLY A 431 -30.28 -8.27 2.45
C GLY A 431 -30.96 -6.94 2.10
N SER A 432 -30.34 -5.80 2.42
CA SER A 432 -30.83 -4.49 1.98
C SER A 432 -30.56 -4.27 0.48
N PRO A 433 -31.49 -3.66 -0.27
CA PRO A 433 -31.23 -3.26 -1.63
C PRO A 433 -30.08 -2.25 -1.72
N GLY A 434 -29.27 -2.38 -2.77
CA GLY A 434 -28.15 -1.54 -3.12
C GLY A 434 -28.62 -0.15 -3.55
N TRP A 435 -27.68 0.78 -3.68
CA TRP A 435 -27.99 2.16 -4.06
C TRP A 435 -28.36 2.26 -5.54
N ASP A 436 -29.50 2.89 -5.85
CA ASP A 436 -29.87 3.25 -7.21
C ASP A 436 -29.48 4.72 -7.50
N PRO A 437 -28.45 4.95 -8.34
CA PRO A 437 -27.99 6.29 -8.65
C PRO A 437 -29.01 7.13 -9.45
N LYS A 438 -30.04 6.51 -10.07
CA LYS A 438 -31.07 7.24 -10.80
C LYS A 438 -32.11 7.88 -9.88
N THR A 439 -32.46 7.18 -8.81
CA THR A 439 -33.51 7.61 -7.88
C THR A 439 -32.95 8.29 -6.64
N ASN A 440 -31.61 8.28 -6.47
CA ASN A 440 -30.93 8.81 -5.29
C ASN A 440 -31.51 8.20 -4.00
N ALA A 441 -31.83 6.90 -4.07
CA ALA A 441 -32.43 6.11 -3.01
C ALA A 441 -31.94 4.66 -3.09
N ASN A 442 -32.29 3.84 -2.11
CA ASN A 442 -32.09 2.40 -2.22
C ASN A 442 -32.94 1.87 -3.38
N SER A 443 -32.33 1.04 -4.23
CA SER A 443 -32.98 0.33 -5.31
C SER A 443 -34.18 -0.46 -4.77
N THR A 444 -35.27 -0.52 -5.54
CA THR A 444 -36.40 -1.40 -5.19
C THR A 444 -36.20 -2.82 -5.75
N LEU A 445 -35.13 -3.04 -6.53
CA LEU A 445 -34.80 -4.31 -7.14
C LEU A 445 -34.11 -5.23 -6.12
N THR A 446 -34.69 -6.41 -5.89
CA THR A 446 -34.21 -7.42 -4.94
C THR A 446 -33.38 -8.53 -5.58
N THR A 447 -33.02 -8.39 -6.86
CA THR A 447 -32.17 -9.35 -7.58
C THR A 447 -30.76 -9.41 -6.98
N ALA A 448 -30.04 -10.52 -7.16
CA ALA A 448 -28.70 -10.74 -6.59
C ALA A 448 -27.67 -9.64 -6.95
N THR A 449 -27.76 -9.05 -8.14
CA THR A 449 -26.91 -7.92 -8.58
C THR A 449 -27.09 -6.67 -7.73
N TRP A 450 -28.28 -6.49 -7.16
CA TRP A 450 -28.71 -5.28 -6.44
C TRP A 450 -28.85 -5.50 -4.93
N THR A 451 -28.46 -6.65 -4.38
CA THR A 451 -28.63 -6.95 -2.95
C THR A 451 -27.29 -7.27 -2.30
N ALA A 452 -26.87 -6.46 -1.33
CA ALA A 452 -25.63 -6.71 -0.62
C ALA A 452 -25.83 -7.80 0.44
N ASN A 453 -25.03 -8.86 0.35
CA ASN A 453 -25.11 -10.02 1.23
C ASN A 453 -23.98 -10.08 2.29
N ARG A 454 -22.95 -9.22 2.21
CA ARG A 454 -21.79 -9.18 3.13
C ARG A 454 -21.34 -7.74 3.46
N GLY A 455 -20.36 -7.59 4.36
CA GLY A 455 -19.79 -6.30 4.76
C GLY A 455 -19.07 -5.54 3.63
N ALA A 456 -18.97 -4.22 3.75
CA ALA A 456 -18.31 -3.37 2.75
C ALA A 456 -16.77 -3.39 2.87
N LEU A 457 -16.08 -3.16 1.75
CA LEU A 457 -14.67 -2.79 1.72
C LEU A 457 -14.52 -1.27 1.95
N SER A 458 -13.88 -0.89 3.05
CA SER A 458 -13.57 0.49 3.39
C SER A 458 -12.06 0.74 3.36
N ILE A 459 -11.65 1.74 2.57
CA ILE A 459 -10.25 2.21 2.49
C ILE A 459 -10.08 3.64 3.04
N GLY A 460 -11.10 4.14 3.75
CA GLY A 460 -11.20 5.50 4.28
C GLY A 460 -12.13 5.56 5.50
N ASN A 461 -12.54 6.77 5.90
CA ASN A 461 -13.28 6.95 7.17
C ASN A 461 -14.55 7.82 7.11
N GLY A 462 -15.04 8.18 5.91
CA GLY A 462 -16.25 9.02 5.74
C GLY A 462 -16.13 10.47 6.27
N SER A 463 -15.04 10.81 6.96
CA SER A 463 -14.79 12.12 7.59
C SER A 463 -13.66 12.89 6.91
N GLY A 464 -13.45 12.67 5.61
CA GLY A 464 -12.48 13.40 4.78
C GLY A 464 -11.17 12.66 4.50
N ILE A 465 -10.94 11.46 5.06
CA ILE A 465 -9.83 10.61 4.64
C ILE A 465 -10.33 9.65 3.55
N THR A 466 -9.98 9.97 2.30
CA THR A 466 -10.18 9.10 1.13
C THR A 466 -8.84 8.57 0.62
N ARG A 467 -8.84 7.38 0.03
CA ARG A 467 -7.66 6.80 -0.63
C ARG A 467 -8.01 6.43 -2.07
N GLN A 468 -7.04 6.59 -2.95
CA GLN A 468 -7.17 6.14 -4.33
C GLN A 468 -6.95 4.63 -4.41
N ILE A 469 -7.77 3.95 -5.22
CA ILE A 469 -7.48 2.60 -5.69
C ILE A 469 -6.83 2.75 -7.07
N THR A 470 -5.53 2.46 -7.16
CA THR A 470 -4.78 2.54 -8.41
C THR A 470 -4.80 1.20 -9.14
N SER A 471 -4.59 1.23 -10.46
CA SER A 471 -4.52 0.02 -11.30
C SER A 471 -5.80 -0.82 -11.33
N VAL A 472 -6.96 -0.18 -11.19
CA VAL A 472 -8.27 -0.82 -11.38
C VAL A 472 -8.47 -1.12 -12.87
N ALA A 473 -8.50 -2.41 -13.23
CA ALA A 473 -8.83 -2.86 -14.57
C ALA A 473 -10.25 -2.41 -14.97
N ALA A 474 -10.53 -2.33 -16.27
CA ALA A 474 -11.87 -1.95 -16.72
C ALA A 474 -12.88 -3.04 -16.32
N GLY A 475 -13.96 -2.65 -15.65
CA GLY A 475 -15.04 -3.57 -15.30
C GLY A 475 -15.73 -4.14 -16.54
N THR A 476 -16.10 -5.41 -16.46
CA THR A 476 -16.76 -6.20 -17.51
C THR A 476 -18.13 -6.74 -17.10
N GLN A 477 -18.41 -6.76 -15.80
CA GLN A 477 -19.70 -7.16 -15.21
C GLN A 477 -20.30 -6.00 -14.40
N ASP A 478 -21.60 -6.05 -14.13
CA ASP A 478 -22.36 -5.01 -13.43
C ASP A 478 -21.82 -4.68 -12.01
N THR A 479 -21.13 -5.63 -11.38
CA THR A 479 -20.59 -5.49 -10.01
C THR A 479 -19.13 -5.05 -9.97
N ASP A 480 -18.47 -4.90 -11.12
CA ASP A 480 -17.07 -4.53 -11.19
C ASP A 480 -16.87 -3.03 -10.87
N ALA A 481 -15.71 -2.68 -10.31
CA ALA A 481 -15.35 -1.28 -10.11
C ALA A 481 -15.12 -0.56 -11.45
N VAL A 482 -15.76 0.61 -11.63
CA VAL A 482 -15.56 1.45 -12.81
C VAL A 482 -14.29 2.28 -12.64
N ASN A 483 -13.34 2.16 -13.57
CA ASN A 483 -12.14 2.99 -13.56
C ASN A 483 -12.35 4.35 -14.25
N VAL A 484 -11.43 5.29 -14.04
CA VAL A 484 -11.53 6.65 -14.61
C VAL A 484 -11.55 6.64 -16.14
N LYS A 485 -10.93 5.64 -16.80
CA LYS A 485 -10.98 5.51 -18.26
C LYS A 485 -12.40 5.19 -18.73
N GLN A 486 -13.08 4.24 -18.11
CA GLN A 486 -14.48 3.91 -18.44
C GLN A 486 -15.41 5.10 -18.23
N LEU A 487 -15.20 5.90 -17.18
CA LEU A 487 -15.97 7.12 -16.98
C LEU A 487 -15.67 8.17 -18.07
N LYS A 488 -14.40 8.39 -18.39
CA LYS A 488 -14.00 9.29 -19.49
C LYS A 488 -14.58 8.85 -20.83
N ASP A 489 -14.58 7.54 -21.11
CA ASP A 489 -15.15 6.96 -22.33
C ASP A 489 -16.69 7.04 -22.36
N ALA A 490 -17.35 7.00 -21.20
CA ALA A 490 -18.80 7.20 -21.12
C ALA A 490 -19.17 8.66 -21.41
N VAL A 491 -18.41 9.62 -20.86
CA VAL A 491 -18.64 11.06 -21.05
C VAL A 491 -18.20 11.54 -22.44
N SER A 492 -17.20 10.89 -23.04
CA SER A 492 -16.67 11.24 -24.38
C SER A 492 -17.71 11.11 -25.50
N ASN A 493 -18.75 10.28 -25.30
CA ASN A 493 -19.83 10.04 -26.26
C ASN A 493 -20.98 11.07 -26.21
N VAL A 494 -20.94 12.03 -25.30
CA VAL A 494 -21.90 13.15 -25.27
C VAL A 494 -21.38 14.26 -26.20
N TYR A 495 -22.27 14.92 -26.96
CA TYR A 495 -21.90 16.02 -27.88
C TYR A 495 -22.74 17.25 -27.58
N ILE A 496 -22.51 17.89 -26.42
CA ILE A 496 -23.24 19.11 -26.02
C ILE A 496 -22.24 20.14 -25.50
N HIS A 497 -22.19 21.29 -26.18
CA HIS A 497 -21.33 22.40 -25.83
C HIS A 497 -22.17 23.68 -25.69
N ALA A 498 -22.03 24.40 -24.59
CA ALA A 498 -22.70 25.67 -24.34
C ALA A 498 -21.75 26.67 -23.67
N ASN A 499 -21.74 27.91 -24.15
CA ASN A 499 -20.94 29.00 -23.57
C ASN A 499 -21.83 30.08 -22.95
N GLY A 500 -21.33 30.71 -21.88
CA GLY A 500 -21.93 31.90 -21.26
C GLY A 500 -21.37 33.20 -21.83
N ASP A 501 -21.12 34.20 -20.96
CA ASP A 501 -20.71 35.55 -21.37
C ASP A 501 -19.26 35.68 -21.84
N THR A 502 -18.44 34.65 -21.60
CA THR A 502 -17.02 34.63 -21.98
C THR A 502 -16.84 33.84 -23.28
N VAL A 503 -16.12 34.40 -24.26
CA VAL A 503 -15.60 33.62 -25.40
C VAL A 503 -14.68 32.57 -24.82
N ALA A 504 -14.93 31.29 -25.10
CA ALA A 504 -14.07 30.22 -24.62
C ALA A 504 -12.64 30.41 -25.18
N THR A 505 -11.71 30.92 -24.38
CA THR A 505 -10.27 30.92 -24.70
C THR A 505 -9.68 29.51 -24.61
N SER A 506 -10.37 28.60 -23.90
CA SER A 506 -10.27 27.15 -24.04
C SER A 506 -11.65 26.54 -23.81
N ILE A 507 -12.08 25.62 -24.67
CA ILE A 507 -13.44 25.03 -24.72
C ILE A 507 -13.61 23.96 -23.62
N ASN A 508 -13.13 24.22 -22.39
CA ASN A 508 -12.93 23.15 -21.40
C ASN A 508 -13.33 23.50 -19.96
N GLY A 509 -14.42 24.25 -19.80
CA GLY A 509 -15.01 24.52 -18.48
C GLY A 509 -16.23 23.66 -18.17
N ASN A 510 -17.24 23.68 -19.05
CA ASN A 510 -18.61 23.26 -18.69
C ASN A 510 -19.29 22.33 -19.73
N ASN A 511 -18.55 21.79 -20.71
CA ASN A 511 -19.12 21.06 -21.84
C ASN A 511 -19.00 19.54 -21.64
N LEU A 512 -20.13 18.80 -21.74
CA LEU A 512 -20.16 17.34 -21.73
C LEU A 512 -19.79 16.82 -23.13
N GLY A 513 -18.57 16.28 -23.30
CA GLY A 513 -18.18 15.60 -24.54
C GLY A 513 -16.71 15.67 -24.94
N THR A 514 -16.34 14.90 -25.98
CA THR A 514 -15.04 15.04 -26.65
C THR A 514 -15.08 16.19 -27.64
N LEU A 515 -14.19 17.17 -27.49
CA LEU A 515 -13.95 18.16 -28.53
C LEU A 515 -13.32 17.46 -29.74
N THR A 516 -14.09 17.17 -30.79
CA THR A 516 -13.47 16.96 -32.11
C THR A 516 -12.84 18.30 -32.49
N GLN A 517 -11.63 18.32 -33.07
CA GLN A 517 -10.97 19.59 -33.48
C GLN A 517 -11.81 20.44 -34.45
N THR A 518 -12.90 19.89 -34.96
CA THR A 518 -13.80 20.46 -35.96
C THR A 518 -15.09 21.05 -35.38
N GLY A 519 -15.54 20.68 -34.17
CA GLY A 519 -16.84 21.11 -33.61
C GLY A 519 -16.76 21.77 -32.22
N GLY A 520 -17.76 22.58 -31.86
CA GLY A 520 -17.89 23.23 -30.55
C GLY A 520 -18.63 24.58 -30.59
N ALA A 521 -19.11 25.02 -29.43
CA ALA A 521 -19.63 26.39 -29.24
C ALA A 521 -18.43 27.33 -28.99
N GLY A 522 -18.03 28.10 -30.00
CA GLY A 522 -16.85 28.97 -29.95
C GLY A 522 -17.14 30.42 -29.55
N ALA A 523 -18.39 30.88 -29.62
CA ALA A 523 -18.78 32.26 -29.35
C ALA A 523 -19.33 32.45 -27.93
N LYS A 524 -19.72 33.67 -27.57
CA LYS A 524 -20.48 33.93 -26.33
C LYS A 524 -21.91 33.46 -26.48
N ARG A 525 -22.51 32.98 -25.39
CA ARG A 525 -23.94 32.62 -25.30
C ARG A 525 -24.40 31.65 -26.40
N SER A 526 -23.49 30.79 -26.87
CA SER A 526 -23.72 29.90 -28.00
C SER A 526 -23.93 28.46 -27.57
N VAL A 527 -24.65 27.68 -28.38
CA VAL A 527 -24.94 26.26 -28.17
C VAL A 527 -24.57 25.45 -29.41
N ALA A 528 -23.81 24.37 -29.24
CA ALA A 528 -23.52 23.38 -30.27
C ALA A 528 -23.87 21.96 -29.77
N ILE A 529 -24.80 21.29 -30.46
CA ILE A 529 -25.32 19.96 -30.10
C ILE A 529 -25.16 19.02 -31.30
N GLY A 530 -24.50 17.88 -31.09
CA GLY A 530 -24.25 16.87 -32.11
C GLY A 530 -22.79 16.82 -32.58
N ARG A 531 -22.42 15.69 -33.18
CA ARG A 531 -21.06 15.46 -33.69
C ARG A 531 -20.68 16.52 -34.73
N ASP A 532 -19.53 17.16 -34.56
CA ASP A 532 -19.01 18.23 -35.43
C ASP A 532 -19.95 19.44 -35.60
N ALA A 533 -20.93 19.64 -34.71
CA ALA A 533 -21.71 20.87 -34.65
C ALA A 533 -20.82 22.04 -34.24
N LYS A 534 -20.90 23.17 -34.94
CA LYS A 534 -19.96 24.28 -34.78
C LYS A 534 -20.67 25.61 -34.71
N VAL A 535 -20.36 26.39 -33.68
CA VAL A 535 -20.60 27.83 -33.64
C VAL A 535 -19.23 28.51 -33.64
N GLN A 536 -18.92 29.28 -34.67
CA GLN A 536 -17.62 29.95 -34.81
C GLN A 536 -17.45 31.06 -33.76
N THR A 537 -16.23 31.47 -33.47
CA THR A 537 -15.91 32.47 -32.43
C THR A 537 -16.53 33.85 -32.65
N THR A 538 -16.94 34.17 -33.89
CA THR A 538 -17.60 35.42 -34.27
C THR A 538 -19.14 35.35 -34.22
N ALA A 539 -19.70 34.19 -33.89
CA ALA A 539 -21.13 33.91 -33.98
C ALA A 539 -21.80 33.94 -32.60
N ASP A 540 -21.69 35.08 -31.89
CA ASP A 540 -22.33 35.25 -30.58
C ASP A 540 -23.83 34.91 -30.67
N TYR A 541 -24.38 34.25 -29.64
CA TYR A 541 -25.75 33.73 -29.60
C TYR A 541 -26.08 32.64 -30.65
N GLY A 542 -25.08 32.07 -31.31
CA GLY A 542 -25.30 31.04 -32.32
C GLY A 542 -25.83 29.71 -31.75
N ILE A 543 -26.73 29.07 -32.49
CA ILE A 543 -27.31 27.76 -32.15
C ILE A 543 -27.06 26.79 -33.29
N SER A 544 -26.24 25.77 -33.05
CA SER A 544 -25.89 24.72 -34.01
C SER A 544 -26.37 23.37 -33.50
N ILE A 545 -27.36 22.74 -34.16
CA ILE A 545 -27.98 21.49 -33.71
C ILE A 545 -28.02 20.47 -34.87
N GLY A 546 -27.30 19.38 -34.71
CA GLY A 546 -27.20 18.30 -35.69
C GLY A 546 -25.76 18.05 -36.16
N ASN A 547 -25.56 16.95 -36.89
CA ASN A 547 -24.24 16.53 -37.36
C ASN A 547 -23.66 17.54 -38.38
N ASN A 548 -22.40 17.96 -38.19
CA ASN A 548 -21.66 18.82 -39.12
C ASN A 548 -22.35 20.18 -39.41
N THR A 549 -23.12 20.68 -38.44
CA THR A 549 -23.74 22.01 -38.53
C THR A 549 -22.70 23.10 -38.31
N ASN A 550 -22.87 24.25 -38.96
CA ASN A 550 -21.92 25.35 -38.80
C ASN A 550 -22.62 26.72 -38.85
N VAL A 551 -22.50 27.45 -37.75
CA VAL A 551 -22.98 28.81 -37.57
C VAL A 551 -21.78 29.75 -37.56
N THR A 552 -21.69 30.64 -38.54
CA THR A 552 -20.55 31.56 -38.69
C THR A 552 -20.87 33.01 -38.35
N ALA A 553 -22.14 33.33 -38.08
CA ALA A 553 -22.63 34.69 -37.88
C ALA A 553 -23.50 34.84 -36.62
N VAL A 554 -23.60 36.07 -36.12
CA VAL A 554 -24.28 36.41 -34.84
C VAL A 554 -25.77 36.07 -34.92
N ASN A 555 -26.35 35.53 -33.85
CA ASN A 555 -27.74 35.05 -33.78
C ASN A 555 -28.09 33.97 -34.83
N GLY A 556 -27.10 33.35 -35.48
CA GLY A 556 -27.35 32.34 -36.50
C GLY A 556 -27.87 31.04 -35.89
N VAL A 557 -28.83 30.40 -36.56
CA VAL A 557 -29.44 29.14 -36.14
C VAL A 557 -29.29 28.13 -37.27
N ALA A 558 -28.53 27.05 -37.05
CA ALA A 558 -28.39 25.94 -37.99
C ALA A 558 -28.91 24.65 -37.35
N ILE A 559 -30.01 24.11 -37.88
CA ILE A 559 -30.65 22.90 -37.36
C ILE A 559 -30.80 21.86 -38.48
N GLY A 560 -30.19 20.69 -38.31
CA GLY A 560 -30.22 19.58 -39.27
C GLY A 560 -28.83 19.18 -39.78
N ASN A 561 -28.69 18.00 -40.39
CA ASN A 561 -27.39 17.52 -40.86
C ASN A 561 -26.76 18.47 -41.89
N SER A 562 -25.53 18.94 -41.64
CA SER A 562 -24.79 19.83 -42.54
C SER A 562 -25.48 21.18 -42.83
N ALA A 563 -26.37 21.64 -41.94
CA ALA A 563 -26.98 22.96 -42.06
C ALA A 563 -25.95 24.08 -41.77
N GLN A 564 -26.04 25.19 -42.50
CA GLN A 564 -25.09 26.30 -42.47
C GLN A 564 -25.82 27.63 -42.28
N ALA A 565 -25.55 28.34 -41.17
CA ALA A 565 -26.05 29.70 -40.94
C ALA A 565 -24.89 30.69 -41.07
N GLN A 566 -24.82 31.37 -42.22
CA GLN A 566 -23.65 32.16 -42.63
C GLN A 566 -23.82 33.67 -42.49
N VAL A 567 -25.03 34.11 -42.12
CA VAL A 567 -25.43 35.53 -42.03
C VAL A 567 -26.06 35.83 -40.69
N ASN A 568 -25.99 37.09 -40.24
CA ASN A 568 -26.56 37.51 -38.95
C ASN A 568 -28.07 37.25 -38.93
N ASP A 569 -28.57 36.71 -37.82
CA ASP A 569 -29.97 36.26 -37.65
C ASP A 569 -30.42 35.22 -38.70
N GLY A 570 -29.49 34.60 -39.42
CA GLY A 570 -29.78 33.60 -40.45
C GLY A 570 -30.26 32.29 -39.83
N VAL A 571 -31.38 31.77 -40.31
CA VAL A 571 -31.97 30.53 -39.79
C VAL A 571 -31.96 29.47 -40.88
N ALA A 572 -31.06 28.51 -40.80
CA ALA A 572 -30.97 27.36 -41.69
C ALA A 572 -31.60 26.13 -41.02
N ILE A 573 -32.73 25.66 -41.55
CA ILE A 573 -33.47 24.52 -41.01
C ILE A 573 -33.59 23.42 -42.07
N GLY A 574 -33.13 22.23 -41.71
CA GLY A 574 -33.15 21.04 -42.57
C GLY A 574 -31.75 20.64 -43.04
N SER A 575 -31.64 19.39 -43.49
CA SER A 575 -30.36 18.84 -43.96
C SER A 575 -29.78 19.65 -45.13
N ASN A 576 -28.51 20.04 -45.08
CA ASN A 576 -27.85 20.87 -46.09
C ASN A 576 -28.54 22.22 -46.33
N ALA A 577 -29.37 22.71 -45.41
CA ALA A 577 -29.95 24.05 -45.53
C ALA A 577 -28.84 25.10 -45.37
N VAL A 578 -28.84 26.14 -46.20
CA VAL A 578 -27.83 27.19 -46.17
C VAL A 578 -28.53 28.55 -46.10
N ALA A 579 -28.42 29.22 -44.96
CA ALA A 579 -28.84 30.61 -44.78
C ALA A 579 -27.63 31.52 -45.03
N ASN A 580 -27.44 31.93 -46.29
CA ASN A 580 -26.31 32.75 -46.74
C ASN A 580 -26.73 34.11 -47.34
N ARG A 581 -27.97 34.55 -47.08
CA ARG A 581 -28.52 35.81 -47.59
C ARG A 581 -28.86 36.76 -46.44
N ASN A 582 -28.22 37.93 -46.43
CA ASN A 582 -28.48 39.00 -45.46
C ASN A 582 -29.90 39.59 -45.67
N GLY A 583 -30.51 40.07 -44.59
CA GLY A 583 -31.73 40.87 -44.65
C GLY A 583 -31.73 41.96 -43.60
N TYR A 584 -30.79 42.91 -43.59
CA TYR A 584 -30.87 44.07 -42.70
C TYR A 584 -30.51 45.38 -43.40
N VAL A 585 -31.17 46.46 -42.96
CA VAL A 585 -30.75 47.87 -42.99
C VAL A 585 -30.87 48.38 -41.56
N ALA A 586 -29.81 48.98 -41.00
CA ALA A 586 -29.94 50.08 -40.05
C ALA A 586 -29.16 51.27 -40.56
N ASP A 587 -29.85 52.41 -40.55
CA ASP A 587 -29.25 53.72 -40.49
C ASP A 587 -28.78 53.97 -39.05
N SER A 588 -27.47 53.96 -38.84
CA SER A 588 -26.87 54.93 -37.93
C SER A 588 -25.38 55.03 -38.21
N THR A 589 -24.91 56.26 -38.28
CA THR A 589 -23.54 56.63 -37.93
C THR A 589 -23.39 56.44 -36.43
N ASP A 590 -22.19 56.09 -35.97
CA ASP A 590 -21.87 56.30 -34.56
C ASP A 590 -21.81 57.81 -34.26
N SER A 591 -21.76 58.16 -32.98
CA SER A 591 -21.66 59.56 -32.52
C SER A 591 -20.43 60.31 -33.04
N ASP A 592 -19.50 59.63 -33.71
CA ASP A 592 -18.24 60.16 -34.23
C ASP A 592 -18.22 60.25 -35.78
N GLY A 593 -19.30 59.86 -36.46
CA GLY A 593 -19.49 60.06 -37.90
C GLY A 593 -18.67 59.14 -38.82
N ASN A 594 -18.18 57.98 -38.34
CA ASN A 594 -17.42 57.06 -39.18
C ASN A 594 -18.31 56.05 -39.93
N PRO A 595 -18.11 55.83 -41.26
CA PRO A 595 -18.87 54.85 -42.03
C PRO A 595 -18.25 53.45 -41.95
N VAL A 596 -19.01 52.42 -41.56
CA VAL A 596 -18.53 51.02 -41.53
C VAL A 596 -19.28 50.16 -42.56
N LYS A 597 -18.51 49.49 -43.43
CA LYS A 597 -18.92 48.85 -44.70
C LYS A 597 -19.56 47.45 -44.56
N GLY A 598 -20.51 47.11 -45.46
CA GLY A 598 -20.85 45.72 -45.84
C GLY A 598 -22.07 45.59 -46.79
N ASN A 599 -22.00 44.76 -47.83
CA ASN A 599 -22.84 44.77 -49.05
C ASN A 599 -24.34 44.38 -48.94
N ALA A 600 -25.09 44.83 -49.96
CA ALA A 600 -26.55 44.79 -50.19
C ALA A 600 -27.27 43.44 -50.04
N GLY A 601 -28.45 43.48 -49.41
CA GLY A 601 -29.52 42.47 -49.56
C GLY A 601 -30.47 42.86 -50.70
N SER A 602 -30.97 41.88 -51.45
CA SER A 602 -31.84 42.12 -52.60
C SER A 602 -33.16 42.78 -52.15
N PRO A 603 -33.58 43.90 -52.75
CA PRO A 603 -34.93 44.41 -52.55
C PRO A 603 -35.95 43.32 -52.92
N GLY A 604 -37.07 43.25 -52.19
CA GLY A 604 -38.15 42.31 -52.50
C GLY A 604 -38.55 42.39 -53.97
N TRP A 605 -38.87 41.26 -54.60
CA TRP A 605 -39.26 41.25 -56.01
C TRP A 605 -40.62 41.95 -56.17
N ASP A 606 -40.68 43.01 -56.97
CA ASP A 606 -41.95 43.66 -57.31
C ASP A 606 -42.53 43.03 -58.58
N PRO A 607 -43.63 42.26 -58.47
CA PRO A 607 -44.22 41.59 -59.62
C PRO A 607 -44.79 42.55 -60.67
N LYS A 608 -45.06 43.81 -60.30
CA LYS A 608 -45.65 44.82 -61.22
C LYS A 608 -44.60 45.41 -62.16
N THR A 609 -43.38 45.56 -61.68
CA THR A 609 -42.27 46.18 -62.44
C THR A 609 -41.31 45.15 -63.02
N ASN A 610 -41.47 43.87 -62.68
CA ASN A 610 -40.59 42.77 -63.09
C ASN A 610 -39.11 43.05 -62.74
N ALA A 611 -38.91 43.72 -61.61
CA ALA A 611 -37.63 44.16 -61.11
C ALA A 611 -37.61 44.09 -59.58
N ASN A 612 -36.42 44.27 -59.01
CA ASN A 612 -36.30 44.47 -57.57
C ASN A 612 -37.07 45.74 -57.19
N SER A 613 -37.93 45.64 -56.17
CA SER A 613 -38.71 46.75 -55.64
C SER A 613 -37.80 47.92 -55.30
N THR A 614 -38.16 49.12 -55.75
CA THR A 614 -37.49 50.37 -55.37
C THR A 614 -38.08 50.96 -54.09
N LEU A 615 -39.12 50.34 -53.52
CA LEU A 615 -39.80 50.79 -52.31
C LEU A 615 -38.96 50.41 -51.08
N THR A 616 -38.59 51.41 -50.29
CA THR A 616 -37.73 51.29 -49.10
C THR A 616 -38.52 51.12 -47.79
N ASN A 617 -39.85 50.93 -47.85
CA ASN A 617 -40.64 50.74 -46.64
C ASN A 617 -40.43 49.32 -46.07
N GLY A 618 -40.63 49.17 -44.75
CA GLY A 618 -40.29 47.94 -44.01
C GLY A 618 -41.01 46.66 -44.46
N THR A 619 -42.05 46.77 -45.31
CA THR A 619 -42.73 45.62 -45.91
C THR A 619 -41.92 44.97 -47.04
N TRP A 620 -41.07 45.74 -47.74
CA TRP A 620 -40.35 45.28 -48.95
C TRP A 620 -38.83 45.09 -48.76
N THR A 621 -38.28 45.56 -47.64
CA THR A 621 -36.90 45.35 -47.24
C THR A 621 -36.85 44.40 -46.05
N ALA A 622 -36.31 43.20 -46.23
CA ALA A 622 -36.08 42.29 -45.10
C ALA A 622 -35.21 42.99 -44.05
N ASN A 623 -35.65 42.93 -42.78
CA ASN A 623 -35.00 43.53 -41.62
C ASN A 623 -34.48 42.49 -40.61
N ARG A 624 -34.48 41.19 -40.97
CA ARG A 624 -33.76 40.11 -40.29
C ARG A 624 -33.17 39.13 -41.32
N GLY A 625 -32.23 38.28 -40.88
CA GLY A 625 -31.60 37.26 -41.72
C GLY A 625 -32.59 36.30 -42.39
N ALA A 626 -32.19 35.72 -43.52
CA ALA A 626 -33.07 34.83 -44.28
C ALA A 626 -33.36 33.52 -43.51
N LEU A 627 -34.64 33.13 -43.50
CA LEU A 627 -35.05 31.76 -43.19
C LEU A 627 -34.81 30.89 -44.42
N SER A 628 -33.84 29.98 -44.34
CA SER A 628 -33.53 29.04 -45.40
C SER A 628 -33.90 27.62 -44.99
N ILE A 629 -34.75 26.99 -45.80
CA ILE A 629 -35.15 25.58 -45.67
C ILE A 629 -34.50 24.69 -46.74
N GLY A 630 -33.55 25.22 -47.50
CA GLY A 630 -32.91 24.56 -48.65
C GLY A 630 -31.53 25.15 -48.92
N ASN A 631 -30.92 24.84 -50.06
CA ASN A 631 -29.57 25.31 -50.39
C ASN A 631 -29.49 26.30 -51.56
N GLY A 632 -30.63 26.70 -52.13
CA GLY A 632 -30.68 27.70 -53.19
C GLY A 632 -30.13 27.27 -54.57
N SER A 633 -29.66 26.03 -54.73
CA SER A 633 -29.20 25.50 -56.03
C SER A 633 -30.02 24.29 -56.46
N ASN A 634 -30.02 23.19 -55.67
CA ASN A 634 -30.60 21.90 -56.09
C ASN A 634 -31.48 21.22 -55.02
N ILE A 635 -31.49 21.73 -53.79
CA ILE A 635 -32.28 21.20 -52.68
C ILE A 635 -33.30 22.25 -52.29
N THR A 636 -34.55 22.02 -52.70
CA THR A 636 -35.72 22.75 -52.22
C THR A 636 -36.53 21.86 -51.29
N ARG A 637 -37.29 22.47 -50.39
CA ARG A 637 -38.21 21.76 -49.49
C ARG A 637 -39.59 22.36 -49.60
N GLN A 638 -40.59 21.48 -49.51
CA GLN A 638 -41.98 21.92 -49.38
C GLN A 638 -42.20 22.41 -47.94
N ILE A 639 -42.84 23.57 -47.83
CA ILE A 639 -43.49 23.98 -46.57
C ILE A 639 -44.93 23.48 -46.69
N THR A 640 -45.29 22.47 -45.90
CA THR A 640 -46.64 21.91 -45.90
C THR A 640 -47.48 22.55 -44.79
N SER A 641 -48.81 22.45 -44.92
CA SER A 641 -49.76 23.02 -43.96
C SER A 641 -49.65 24.55 -43.76
N VAL A 642 -49.18 25.27 -44.78
CA VAL A 642 -49.20 26.74 -44.80
C VAL A 642 -50.64 27.21 -44.91
N ALA A 643 -51.14 27.83 -43.84
CA ALA A 643 -52.46 28.48 -43.83
C ALA A 643 -52.53 29.55 -44.94
N ALA A 644 -53.74 29.87 -45.41
CA ALA A 644 -53.89 30.93 -46.39
C ALA A 644 -53.42 32.26 -45.79
N GLY A 645 -52.49 32.94 -46.46
CA GLY A 645 -52.00 34.25 -46.04
C GLY A 645 -53.13 35.28 -46.03
N THR A 646 -53.16 36.12 -45.00
CA THR A 646 -54.15 37.19 -44.79
C THR A 646 -53.53 38.59 -44.86
N GLN A 647 -52.21 38.70 -44.74
CA GLN A 647 -51.45 39.94 -44.88
C GLN A 647 -50.45 39.84 -46.05
N ASP A 648 -49.98 41.00 -46.53
CA ASP A 648 -49.08 41.11 -47.69
C ASP A 648 -47.74 40.34 -47.50
N THR A 649 -47.34 40.08 -46.26
CA THR A 649 -46.08 39.39 -45.91
C THR A 649 -46.24 37.90 -45.65
N ASP A 650 -47.47 37.37 -45.67
CA ASP A 650 -47.72 35.96 -45.40
C ASP A 650 -47.27 35.08 -46.57
N ALA A 651 -46.87 33.84 -46.28
CA ALA A 651 -46.55 32.88 -47.32
C ALA A 651 -47.82 32.49 -48.09
N VAL A 652 -47.83 32.73 -49.41
CA VAL A 652 -48.93 32.34 -50.30
C VAL A 652 -48.89 30.82 -50.49
N ASN A 653 -49.98 30.14 -50.13
CA ASN A 653 -50.08 28.71 -50.38
C ASN A 653 -50.55 28.41 -51.82
N VAL A 654 -50.37 27.16 -52.27
CA VAL A 654 -50.72 26.74 -53.64
C VAL A 654 -52.21 26.93 -53.94
N LYS A 655 -53.09 26.88 -52.92
CA LYS A 655 -54.53 27.12 -53.09
C LYS A 655 -54.81 28.58 -53.47
N GLN A 656 -54.22 29.54 -52.76
CA GLN A 656 -54.35 30.98 -53.06
C GLN A 656 -53.82 31.31 -54.46
N LEU A 657 -52.71 30.68 -54.89
CA LEU A 657 -52.20 30.84 -56.25
C LEU A 657 -53.17 30.27 -57.30
N LYS A 658 -53.71 29.07 -57.06
CA LYS A 658 -54.71 28.45 -57.96
C LYS A 658 -55.99 29.31 -58.05
N GLU A 659 -56.45 29.87 -56.94
CA GLU A 659 -57.61 30.77 -56.91
C GLU A 659 -57.33 32.08 -57.67
N ALA A 660 -56.15 32.69 -57.50
CA ALA A 660 -55.77 33.90 -58.23
C ALA A 660 -55.75 33.71 -59.76
N VAL A 661 -55.25 32.56 -60.23
CA VAL A 661 -55.20 32.23 -61.67
C VAL A 661 -56.56 31.79 -62.22
N SER A 662 -57.45 31.26 -61.38
CA SER A 662 -58.79 30.79 -61.79
C SER A 662 -59.75 31.91 -62.24
N ASN A 663 -59.48 33.17 -61.90
CA ASN A 663 -60.32 34.32 -62.22
C ASN A 663 -60.01 34.97 -63.59
N VAL A 664 -59.09 34.40 -64.39
CA VAL A 664 -58.82 34.84 -65.76
C VAL A 664 -59.72 34.06 -66.72
N TYR A 665 -60.45 34.74 -67.62
CA TYR A 665 -61.39 34.11 -68.56
C TYR A 665 -60.95 34.38 -70.01
N ILE A 666 -59.85 33.78 -70.46
CA ILE A 666 -59.33 33.97 -71.84
C ILE A 666 -58.92 32.62 -72.42
N HIS A 667 -59.70 32.13 -73.38
CA HIS A 667 -59.45 30.87 -74.08
C HIS A 667 -59.26 31.16 -75.58
N ALA A 668 -58.12 30.75 -76.16
CA ALA A 668 -57.88 30.86 -77.59
C ALA A 668 -57.38 29.51 -78.16
N ASN A 669 -57.91 29.10 -79.30
CA ASN A 669 -57.48 27.89 -80.00
C ASN A 669 -56.81 28.24 -81.32
N GLY A 670 -55.74 27.52 -81.67
CA GLY A 670 -55.10 27.55 -82.99
C GLY A 670 -55.70 26.52 -83.95
N ASP A 671 -54.86 25.87 -84.76
CA ASP A 671 -55.29 24.91 -85.80
C ASP A 671 -55.91 23.61 -85.30
N THR A 672 -55.83 23.34 -84.00
CA THR A 672 -56.37 22.14 -83.35
C THR A 672 -57.52 22.50 -82.41
N VAL A 673 -58.58 21.68 -82.47
CA VAL A 673 -59.71 21.72 -81.52
C VAL A 673 -59.16 21.30 -80.15
N ALA A 674 -59.23 22.18 -79.15
CA ALA A 674 -58.74 21.83 -77.82
C ALA A 674 -59.64 20.77 -77.16
N THR A 675 -59.17 19.52 -77.10
CA THR A 675 -59.81 18.45 -76.32
C THR A 675 -59.33 18.40 -74.87
N SER A 676 -58.24 19.12 -74.53
CA SER A 676 -57.82 19.48 -73.17
C SER A 676 -56.78 20.62 -73.24
N ILE A 677 -56.66 21.43 -72.19
CA ILE A 677 -55.87 22.67 -72.15
C ILE A 677 -54.38 22.37 -72.32
N ASN A 678 -53.79 22.78 -73.45
CA ASN A 678 -52.34 22.80 -73.65
C ASN A 678 -51.82 24.22 -73.39
N GLY A 679 -51.05 24.40 -72.30
CA GLY A 679 -50.02 25.42 -72.05
C GLY A 679 -50.31 26.93 -72.12
N ASN A 680 -51.20 27.40 -73.00
CA ASN A 680 -51.26 28.82 -73.41
C ASN A 680 -52.60 29.52 -73.12
N ASN A 681 -53.57 28.82 -72.52
CA ASN A 681 -54.90 29.37 -72.21
C ASN A 681 -55.06 29.63 -70.71
N LEU A 682 -55.46 30.85 -70.34
CA LEU A 682 -55.65 31.31 -68.96
C LEU A 682 -57.14 31.24 -68.60
N GLY A 683 -57.53 30.23 -67.81
CA GLY A 683 -58.88 30.15 -67.24
C GLY A 683 -59.44 28.74 -66.99
N THR A 684 -60.57 28.67 -66.28
CA THR A 684 -61.29 27.42 -66.01
C THR A 684 -62.40 27.23 -67.05
N LEU A 685 -62.44 26.09 -67.75
CA LEU A 685 -63.59 25.70 -68.57
C LEU A 685 -64.78 25.43 -67.64
N THR A 686 -65.71 26.38 -67.51
CA THR A 686 -67.04 26.03 -67.01
C THR A 686 -67.68 25.11 -68.06
N GLN A 687 -68.48 24.10 -67.68
CA GLN A 687 -69.18 23.24 -68.67
C GLN A 687 -69.99 24.03 -69.70
N THR A 688 -70.24 25.32 -69.42
CA THR A 688 -71.02 26.26 -70.21
C THR A 688 -70.20 27.13 -71.18
N GLY A 689 -68.89 27.36 -70.99
CA GLY A 689 -68.11 28.32 -71.80
C GLY A 689 -66.68 27.91 -72.13
N GLY A 690 -66.17 28.34 -73.29
CA GLY A 690 -64.82 28.12 -73.82
C GLY A 690 -64.72 28.21 -75.35
N ALA A 691 -63.50 28.36 -75.88
CA ALA A 691 -63.22 28.30 -77.31
C ALA A 691 -63.18 26.83 -77.75
N GLY A 692 -64.28 26.32 -78.33
CA GLY A 692 -64.43 24.91 -78.67
C GLY A 692 -64.03 24.54 -80.10
N ALA A 693 -63.83 25.50 -81.00
CA ALA A 693 -63.51 25.25 -82.40
C ALA A 693 -62.04 25.56 -82.75
N LYS A 694 -61.61 25.29 -83.98
CA LYS A 694 -60.29 25.73 -84.47
C LYS A 694 -60.28 27.25 -84.66
N ARG A 695 -59.12 27.86 -84.42
CA ARG A 695 -58.87 29.30 -84.65
C ARG A 695 -59.91 30.20 -83.97
N SER A 696 -60.39 29.78 -82.80
CA SER A 696 -61.48 30.44 -82.10
C SER A 696 -61.00 31.15 -80.84
N VAL A 697 -61.72 32.20 -80.45
CA VAL A 697 -61.42 33.01 -79.26
C VAL A 697 -62.67 33.12 -78.42
N ALA A 698 -62.57 32.78 -77.14
CA ALA A 698 -63.59 32.97 -76.13
C ALA A 698 -63.00 33.78 -74.96
N ILE A 699 -63.49 35.00 -74.75
CA ILE A 699 -63.01 35.92 -73.71
C ILE A 699 -64.19 36.35 -72.84
N GLY A 700 -64.07 36.20 -71.52
CA GLY A 700 -65.09 36.58 -70.55
C GLY A 700 -65.87 35.38 -69.99
N ARG A 701 -66.55 35.61 -68.87
CA ARG A 701 -67.22 34.57 -68.09
C ARG A 701 -68.32 33.90 -68.92
N ASP A 702 -68.27 32.56 -69.02
CA ASP A 702 -69.20 31.75 -69.82
C ASP A 702 -69.27 32.11 -71.32
N ALA A 703 -68.29 32.84 -71.87
CA ALA A 703 -68.17 33.04 -73.30
C ALA A 703 -67.87 31.70 -73.99
N LYS A 704 -68.64 31.35 -75.01
CA LYS A 704 -68.60 30.06 -75.70
C LYS A 704 -68.45 30.22 -77.20
N VAL A 705 -67.54 29.47 -77.80
CA VAL A 705 -67.52 29.14 -79.22
C VAL A 705 -67.71 27.63 -79.31
N GLN A 706 -68.76 27.15 -79.99
CA GLN A 706 -69.08 25.73 -80.08
C GLN A 706 -68.10 25.01 -81.00
N THR A 707 -67.98 23.70 -80.87
CA THR A 707 -66.98 22.88 -81.59
C THR A 707 -67.10 22.90 -83.12
N THR A 708 -68.24 23.31 -83.64
CA THR A 708 -68.53 23.44 -85.08
C THR A 708 -68.29 24.84 -85.62
N ALA A 709 -67.94 25.80 -84.77
CA ALA A 709 -67.84 27.22 -85.08
C ALA A 709 -66.39 27.66 -85.31
N ASP A 710 -65.70 27.03 -86.27
CA ASP A 710 -64.32 27.40 -86.62
C ASP A 710 -64.23 28.90 -86.91
N TYR A 711 -63.13 29.55 -86.49
CA TYR A 711 -62.94 31.01 -86.55
C TYR A 711 -63.92 31.86 -85.72
N GLY A 712 -64.71 31.24 -84.85
CA GLY A 712 -65.67 31.96 -84.01
C GLY A 712 -64.99 32.85 -82.96
N ILE A 713 -65.57 34.03 -82.72
CA ILE A 713 -65.12 34.98 -81.69
C ILE A 713 -66.27 35.27 -80.74
N SER A 714 -66.13 34.86 -79.49
CA SER A 714 -67.11 35.06 -78.42
C SER A 714 -66.48 35.90 -77.32
N ILE A 715 -66.90 37.15 -77.15
CA ILE A 715 -66.31 38.06 -76.16
C ILE A 715 -67.40 38.69 -75.30
N GLY A 716 -67.27 38.53 -73.99
CA GLY A 716 -68.15 39.11 -72.98
C GLY A 716 -68.72 38.04 -72.05
N ASN A 717 -69.91 38.28 -71.51
CA ASN A 717 -70.49 37.41 -70.48
C ASN A 717 -71.60 36.55 -71.07
N ASN A 718 -71.51 35.23 -70.93
CA ASN A 718 -72.47 34.24 -71.43
C ASN A 718 -72.76 34.37 -72.95
N THR A 719 -71.77 34.78 -73.74
CA THR A 719 -71.89 34.85 -75.21
C THR A 719 -71.75 33.47 -75.84
N ASN A 720 -72.40 33.21 -76.98
CA ASN A 720 -72.38 31.89 -77.60
C ASN A 720 -72.32 31.97 -79.13
N VAL A 721 -71.22 31.52 -79.72
CA VAL A 721 -71.06 31.40 -81.17
C VAL A 721 -71.12 29.94 -81.56
N ALA A 722 -72.12 29.58 -82.36
CA ALA A 722 -72.35 28.21 -82.82
C ALA A 722 -72.08 28.00 -84.32
N ALA A 723 -71.96 29.08 -85.09
CA ALA A 723 -71.65 29.05 -86.52
C ALA A 723 -70.20 29.44 -86.83
N VAL A 724 -69.69 28.90 -87.94
CA VAL A 724 -68.37 29.23 -88.50
C VAL A 724 -68.28 30.73 -88.80
N ASN A 725 -67.14 31.35 -88.46
CA ASN A 725 -66.89 32.80 -88.57
C ASN A 725 -67.87 33.69 -87.79
N GLY A 726 -68.69 33.13 -86.89
CA GLY A 726 -69.62 33.92 -86.11
C GLY A 726 -68.91 34.78 -85.07
N ILE A 727 -69.45 35.97 -84.81
CA ILE A 727 -68.92 36.91 -83.83
C ILE A 727 -70.03 37.27 -82.86
N ALA A 728 -69.87 36.93 -81.58
CA ALA A 728 -70.76 37.32 -80.50
C ALA A 728 -70.02 38.20 -79.50
N LEU A 729 -70.39 39.47 -79.39
CA LEU A 729 -69.74 40.44 -78.51
C LEU A 729 -70.78 41.05 -77.57
N GLY A 730 -70.61 40.94 -76.24
CA GLY A 730 -71.50 41.59 -75.28
C GLY A 730 -71.97 40.66 -74.16
N ASN A 731 -73.23 40.79 -73.74
CA ASN A 731 -73.78 39.97 -72.64
C ASN A 731 -74.93 39.12 -73.19
N THR A 732 -74.82 37.80 -73.12
CA THR A 732 -75.81 36.87 -73.67
C THR A 732 -75.98 36.96 -75.20
N ALA A 733 -75.02 37.55 -75.92
CA ALA A 733 -75.06 37.62 -77.38
C ALA A 733 -74.88 36.21 -77.98
N LYS A 734 -75.71 35.85 -78.97
CA LYS A 734 -75.72 34.50 -79.56
C LYS A 734 -75.74 34.53 -81.09
N VAL A 735 -74.89 33.72 -81.71
CA VAL A 735 -74.93 33.40 -83.13
C VAL A 735 -75.21 31.90 -83.25
N ASP A 736 -76.37 31.50 -83.76
CA ASP A 736 -76.76 30.09 -83.82
C ASP A 736 -76.11 29.32 -84.98
N THR A 737 -76.18 27.97 -84.96
CA THR A 737 -75.36 27.07 -85.81
C THR A 737 -75.45 27.31 -87.32
N ASP A 738 -76.57 27.84 -87.78
CA ASP A 738 -76.92 27.98 -89.19
C ASP A 738 -76.72 29.43 -89.68
N SER A 739 -75.98 30.25 -88.94
CA SER A 739 -75.78 31.68 -89.19
C SER A 739 -74.30 32.01 -89.41
N GLN A 740 -73.70 31.39 -90.45
CA GLN A 740 -72.30 31.65 -90.82
C GLN A 740 -72.07 33.14 -91.03
N TYR A 741 -70.91 33.65 -90.58
CA TYR A 741 -70.57 35.09 -90.60
C TYR A 741 -71.50 36.01 -89.80
N GLY A 742 -72.46 35.47 -89.05
CA GLY A 742 -73.38 36.27 -88.23
C GLY A 742 -72.63 37.06 -87.15
N ILE A 743 -73.01 38.32 -86.98
CA ILE A 743 -72.42 39.21 -85.99
C ILE A 743 -73.51 39.67 -85.02
N ALA A 744 -73.47 39.15 -83.79
CA ALA A 744 -74.34 39.57 -82.70
C ALA A 744 -73.55 40.45 -81.72
N ILE A 745 -73.87 41.74 -81.66
CA ILE A 745 -73.23 42.70 -80.76
C ILE A 745 -74.26 43.30 -79.81
N GLY A 746 -73.94 43.31 -78.52
CA GLY A 746 -74.73 43.91 -77.45
C GLY A 746 -75.41 42.88 -76.54
N GLN A 747 -76.47 43.29 -75.83
CA GLN A 747 -77.06 42.46 -74.77
C GLN A 747 -78.24 41.65 -75.29
N ASN A 748 -78.25 40.32 -75.09
CA ASN A 748 -79.28 39.41 -75.60
C ASN A 748 -79.51 39.51 -77.12
N SER A 749 -78.52 39.98 -77.88
CA SER A 749 -78.61 40.03 -79.34
C SER A 749 -78.44 38.63 -79.92
N THR A 750 -79.33 38.19 -80.80
CA THR A 750 -79.34 36.81 -81.34
C THR A 750 -79.51 36.77 -82.86
N ILE A 751 -78.83 35.83 -83.54
CA ILE A 751 -79.03 35.48 -84.96
C ILE A 751 -79.46 34.00 -85.09
N THR A 752 -80.51 33.68 -85.89
CA THR A 752 -81.05 32.29 -86.05
C THR A 752 -81.47 31.92 -87.52
N LYS A 753 -80.86 30.86 -88.14
CA LYS A 753 -81.21 29.88 -89.27
C LYS A 753 -81.93 30.27 -90.62
N THR A 754 -81.55 29.61 -91.75
CA THR A 754 -82.19 29.62 -93.13
C THR A 754 -82.42 28.20 -93.75
N VAL A 755 -83.45 27.97 -94.60
CA VAL A 755 -83.80 26.71 -95.33
C VAL A 755 -83.71 26.88 -96.86
N ALA A 756 -83.26 25.84 -97.60
CA ALA A 756 -82.93 25.85 -99.04
C ALA A 756 -84.07 25.45 -99.99
N ALA A 757 -84.19 26.07 -101.18
CA ALA A 757 -84.70 25.42 -102.40
C ALA A 757 -84.35 26.11 -103.73
N THR A 758 -84.07 25.23 -104.70
CA THR A 758 -83.97 25.22 -106.17
C THR A 758 -84.53 26.36 -107.06
N ASP A 759 -83.59 26.92 -107.84
CA ASP A 759 -83.58 27.22 -109.29
C ASP A 759 -84.16 28.52 -109.91
N THR A 760 -83.31 29.10 -110.77
CA THR A 760 -83.47 30.17 -111.80
C THR A 760 -83.66 31.66 -111.45
N GLN A 761 -82.52 32.39 -111.39
CA GLN A 761 -82.20 33.81 -111.74
C GLN A 761 -83.08 34.96 -111.16
N SER A 762 -82.61 36.02 -110.46
CA SER A 762 -81.28 36.61 -110.17
C SER A 762 -81.36 37.75 -109.09
N ALA A 763 -80.61 37.62 -107.98
CA ALA A 763 -79.84 38.61 -107.14
C ALA A 763 -80.51 39.84 -106.44
N THR A 764 -80.28 40.23 -105.15
CA THR A 764 -79.21 39.92 -104.15
C THR A 764 -79.46 40.51 -102.73
N GLY A 765 -79.29 39.70 -101.67
CA GLY A 765 -79.00 40.09 -100.28
C GLY A 765 -78.80 38.89 -99.30
N GLY A 766 -77.79 38.04 -99.54
CA GLY A 766 -77.59 36.74 -98.86
C GLY A 766 -76.74 36.70 -97.56
N TYR A 767 -76.95 35.62 -96.78
CA TYR A 767 -76.21 35.02 -95.65
C TYR A 767 -75.65 35.86 -94.46
N ASP A 768 -75.50 37.19 -94.53
CA ASP A 768 -74.80 38.00 -93.51
C ASP A 768 -75.74 38.80 -92.59
N GLY A 769 -76.16 38.22 -91.46
CA GLY A 769 -77.01 38.90 -90.47
C GLY A 769 -76.19 39.67 -89.40
N ILE A 770 -76.46 40.97 -89.24
CA ILE A 770 -75.87 41.82 -88.18
C ILE A 770 -76.96 42.23 -87.18
N ALA A 771 -76.87 41.75 -85.93
CA ALA A 771 -77.73 42.16 -84.82
C ALA A 771 -76.92 43.01 -83.85
N ILE A 772 -77.11 44.34 -83.90
CA ILE A 772 -76.45 45.27 -82.98
C ILE A 772 -77.52 45.89 -82.07
N GLY A 773 -77.30 45.90 -80.76
CA GLY A 773 -78.18 46.57 -79.80
C GLY A 773 -78.53 45.72 -78.58
N ARG A 774 -79.70 45.94 -77.99
CA ARG A 774 -80.19 45.21 -76.81
C ARG A 774 -81.49 44.51 -77.12
N ASN A 775 -81.56 43.20 -76.85
CA ASN A 775 -82.63 42.29 -77.23
C ASN A 775 -82.88 42.27 -78.75
N THR A 776 -81.85 42.56 -79.54
CA THR A 776 -81.94 42.59 -81.00
C THR A 776 -81.88 41.15 -81.53
N ASN A 777 -83.02 40.61 -81.96
CA ASN A 777 -83.08 39.29 -82.58
C ASN A 777 -83.29 39.47 -84.08
N VAL A 778 -82.28 39.14 -84.89
CA VAL A 778 -82.35 39.27 -86.35
C VAL A 778 -82.52 37.88 -86.95
N GLN A 779 -83.62 37.72 -87.67
CA GLN A 779 -83.83 36.63 -88.62
C GLN A 779 -83.51 37.18 -90.02
N ALA A 780 -82.59 36.55 -90.74
CA ALA A 780 -82.28 36.97 -92.11
C ALA A 780 -83.41 36.48 -93.04
N THR A 781 -84.18 37.41 -93.62
CA THR A 781 -85.31 37.14 -94.55
C THR A 781 -85.13 37.96 -95.83
N GLU A 782 -85.40 37.39 -97.01
CA GLU A 782 -85.46 38.15 -98.27
C GLU A 782 -86.90 38.44 -98.74
N PRO A 783 -87.13 39.52 -99.52
CA PRO A 783 -88.42 40.17 -99.71
C PRO A 783 -89.24 39.66 -100.92
N THR A 784 -90.57 39.73 -100.80
CA THR A 784 -91.60 39.42 -101.81
C THR A 784 -92.19 40.71 -102.43
N PRO A 785 -92.94 40.64 -103.55
CA PRO A 785 -93.32 39.48 -104.38
C PRO A 785 -92.65 39.41 -105.75
#